data_AF-A0A368KA74-F1
#
_entry.id   AF-A0A368KA74-F1
#
_cell.length_a   1.000
_cell.length_b   1.000
_cell.length_c   1.000
_cell.angle_alpha   90.00
_cell.angle_beta   90.00
_cell.angle_gamma   90.00
#
_symmetry.space_group_name_H-M   'P 1'
#
loop_
_entity.id
_entity.type
_entity.pdbx_description
1 polymer ?
#
loop_
_entity_poly.entity_id
_entity_poly.type
_entity_poly.pdbx_seq_one_letter_code
_entity_poly.pdbx_strand_id
1 'polypeptide(L)'
;MSRDAAVEIPLQPASYDIWDKKYRLKAKSGEPVDGSIDETYQRVARALSDVEASDELRGHWYERFLWALRRGAIPAGRITSNAGALAHKPATSTINCTVSGTIHDSMDDILEKVHEAGLTLKAGCGIGYEFSTLRPRGAYVSGAGAYTSGPLSFMDIYDKMCFTVSSAGGRRGAQMGTFDISHPDAKEFIRAKREDGRLRQFNLSLLITDGFMQAVEHDRDWPLVFPVHVKEQDEIDVNDPAQVVWREWPTHQNYVDREDGLVACKIYGTIRARHLWDMIMVSTYDYAEPGFILIDKVNEMNNNWWCEHIRATNPCVTADTWVQTAEGPRQVADLLGRGFMARVDGTDHATGAEGFFRTATKPVLALQTVEGHRLRLTEDHRVRRVSRMTRWNVETEWCAAGALQPGDRVLLNDHRANAQWPGALTAEQGYLLGLLVGDGTLKHEAAVLSVWPQAAAVNGAVNGSARALMAEALRCAQTLPHRADFAGWSEVAGRGEYRMKSAALRDLAFELGMGVGDKAVTPALEQASSEACRGFLRGFFDADGSVQGNQAKGVSVRLAQSDLPRLEAVQRMLLRLGMPSRIYRDRRAAGESLLPDGHGGARAYTTQAQHELVIAGEALARFAELIGFADSDKATRLKAALSGYKRSLNRTRFVATVESLRADGIEDVYDVQVPGINTFDGNGLHAHNCGEQPLPPYGSCLLGSVNLTTFVRDPFGPKARFDWDEYREVVKVFTRMLDNVVEINGLPLEQQRNEILGKRRHGMGFLGLGSTLTMLKMRYGSADAVGFTEDVSREMAVAGWEVALDLAKEKGAAPVLLRDYTVTGDMLRKRPEMAKDGYQVGDAIPGRVLHAKYSRYMQRIATVAPNLVEQLAETGARFTHHTSIAPTGTISLSLANNASNGIEPSFAHSYSRNVIREGKKSKEKIEVLSFELLAYRALINADAKVFTDEPANKLPDYFVAADDIGPKEHVDIQAASQLWIDSSISKTANVPTDYPYEDFKDIYFYAYKQGLKGCTTFRFNPAAFQGVLVKEADLESTLYRFELEDGSVVELKGNEQVEYDGEMHSAANLFDALKEGYYGKF
;
A
#
# COMPACT_ATOMS: atom_id res chain seq x y z
N MET A 1 -19.83 -38.31 7.87
CA MET A 1 -19.49 -38.90 9.18
C MET A 1 -19.29 -37.78 10.18
N SER A 2 -19.44 -38.05 11.48
CA SER A 2 -19.18 -37.04 12.52
C SER A 2 -17.69 -36.72 12.62
N ARG A 3 -17.36 -35.52 13.12
CA ARG A 3 -16.00 -35.17 13.56
C ARG A 3 -15.82 -35.75 14.96
N ASP A 4 -14.98 -36.77 15.12
CA ASP A 4 -14.72 -37.37 16.43
C ASP A 4 -13.94 -36.40 17.32
N ALA A 5 -14.68 -35.64 18.13
CA ALA A 5 -14.25 -34.86 19.30
C ALA A 5 -13.03 -33.92 19.15
N ALA A 6 -12.60 -33.58 17.93
CA ALA A 6 -11.55 -32.59 17.71
C ALA A 6 -11.99 -31.22 18.24
N VAL A 7 -11.25 -30.68 19.22
CA VAL A 7 -11.52 -29.38 19.86
C VAL A 7 -11.52 -28.28 18.80
N GLU A 8 -12.64 -27.58 18.69
CA GLU A 8 -12.82 -26.52 17.71
C GLU A 8 -12.20 -25.20 18.22
N ILE A 9 -11.16 -24.73 17.53
CA ILE A 9 -10.52 -23.43 17.83
C ILE A 9 -11.50 -22.32 17.44
N PRO A 10 -12.04 -21.54 18.39
CA PRO A 10 -13.04 -20.52 18.09
C PRO A 10 -12.45 -19.40 17.24
N LEU A 11 -13.28 -18.79 16.40
CA LEU A 11 -12.91 -17.60 15.64
C LEU A 11 -12.52 -16.46 16.60
N GLN A 12 -11.33 -15.90 16.39
CA GLN A 12 -10.91 -14.67 17.02
C GLN A 12 -11.92 -13.56 16.66
N PRO A 13 -12.27 -12.64 17.58
CA PRO A 13 -13.20 -11.57 17.26
C PRO A 13 -12.71 -10.68 16.10
N ALA A 14 -11.38 -10.61 15.90
CA ALA A 14 -10.73 -9.92 14.78
C ALA A 14 -11.04 -10.53 13.42
N SER A 15 -11.26 -11.84 13.36
CA SER A 15 -11.64 -12.51 12.12
C SER A 15 -13.09 -12.17 11.75
N TYR A 16 -13.97 -12.18 12.76
CA TYR A 16 -15.41 -11.98 12.59
C TYR A 16 -15.80 -10.58 12.06
N ASP A 17 -15.29 -9.49 12.64
CA ASP A 17 -15.60 -8.12 12.16
C ASP A 17 -15.13 -7.89 10.71
N ILE A 18 -13.96 -8.42 10.33
CA ILE A 18 -13.42 -8.18 9.00
C ILE A 18 -14.30 -8.88 7.95
N TRP A 19 -14.89 -10.02 8.30
CA TRP A 19 -15.97 -10.63 7.53
C TRP A 19 -17.23 -9.73 7.48
N ASP A 20 -17.73 -9.24 8.62
CA ASP A 20 -18.94 -8.40 8.69
C ASP A 20 -18.87 -7.15 7.81
N LYS A 21 -17.68 -6.54 7.69
CA LYS A 21 -17.43 -5.40 6.80
C LYS A 21 -17.32 -5.75 5.32
N LYS A 22 -16.47 -6.74 5.01
CA LYS A 22 -15.89 -6.90 3.67
C LYS A 22 -16.57 -7.99 2.85
N TYR A 23 -17.25 -8.94 3.51
CA TYR A 23 -17.70 -10.19 2.89
C TYR A 23 -19.16 -10.54 3.20
N ARG A 24 -19.68 -10.14 4.37
CA ARG A 24 -21.11 -10.21 4.71
C ARG A 24 -21.92 -9.33 3.76
N LEU A 25 -22.94 -9.89 3.12
CA LEU A 25 -23.85 -9.11 2.28
C LEU A 25 -24.82 -8.31 3.17
N LYS A 26 -25.00 -7.04 2.83
CA LYS A 26 -25.93 -6.11 3.47
C LYS A 26 -26.76 -5.42 2.37
N ALA A 27 -28.03 -5.16 2.65
CA ALA A 27 -28.95 -4.47 1.74
C ALA A 27 -28.61 -2.97 1.66
N LYS A 28 -29.27 -2.23 0.75
CA LYS A 28 -29.08 -0.76 0.62
C LYS A 28 -29.43 0.02 1.91
N SER A 29 -30.24 -0.56 2.79
CA SER A 29 -30.56 -0.03 4.12
C SER A 29 -29.46 -0.23 5.18
N GLY A 30 -28.42 -1.02 4.88
CA GLY A 30 -27.42 -1.49 5.85
C GLY A 30 -27.80 -2.78 6.58
N GLU A 31 -29.06 -3.21 6.49
CA GLU A 31 -29.53 -4.47 7.09
C GLU A 31 -28.77 -5.69 6.54
N PRO A 32 -28.30 -6.61 7.40
CA PRO A 32 -27.68 -7.85 6.96
C PRO A 32 -28.60 -8.72 6.10
N VAL A 33 -28.07 -9.23 5.00
CA VAL A 33 -28.68 -10.30 4.19
C VAL A 33 -28.13 -11.66 4.63
N ASP A 34 -26.85 -11.73 4.99
CA ASP A 34 -26.27 -12.90 5.65
C ASP A 34 -26.32 -12.69 7.18
N GLY A 35 -26.95 -13.58 7.95
CA GLY A 35 -26.93 -13.53 9.42
C GLY A 35 -25.57 -13.87 10.03
N SER A 36 -24.83 -14.79 9.40
CA SER A 36 -23.59 -15.39 9.92
C SER A 36 -22.59 -15.73 8.80
N ILE A 37 -21.34 -16.08 9.16
CA ILE A 37 -20.32 -16.56 8.20
C ILE A 37 -20.84 -17.79 7.44
N ASP A 38 -21.59 -18.67 8.13
CA ASP A 38 -22.20 -19.83 7.50
C ASP A 38 -23.29 -19.44 6.50
N GLU A 39 -24.07 -18.39 6.75
CA GLU A 39 -25.03 -17.87 5.77
C GLU A 39 -24.35 -17.18 4.59
N THR A 40 -23.20 -16.52 4.78
CA THR A 40 -22.34 -16.11 3.65
C THR A 40 -21.91 -17.34 2.83
N TYR A 41 -21.54 -18.44 3.48
CA TYR A 41 -21.21 -19.69 2.78
C TYR A 41 -22.43 -20.29 2.07
N GLN A 42 -23.62 -20.26 2.68
CA GLN A 42 -24.87 -20.71 2.05
C GLN A 42 -25.21 -19.85 0.82
N ARG A 43 -25.10 -18.50 0.91
CA ARG A 43 -25.29 -17.60 -0.25
C ARG A 43 -24.31 -17.88 -1.37
N VAL A 44 -23.01 -18.01 -1.06
CA VAL A 44 -21.97 -18.26 -2.07
C VAL A 44 -22.14 -19.64 -2.69
N ALA A 45 -22.38 -20.69 -1.90
CA ALA A 45 -22.70 -22.02 -2.38
C ALA A 45 -23.96 -22.04 -3.26
N ARG A 46 -25.02 -21.32 -2.86
CA ARG A 46 -26.28 -21.17 -3.61
C ARG A 46 -26.04 -20.50 -4.96
N ALA A 47 -25.45 -19.30 -4.96
CA ALA A 47 -25.17 -18.55 -6.18
C ALA A 47 -24.25 -19.29 -7.17
N LEU A 48 -23.38 -20.17 -6.68
CA LEU A 48 -22.51 -21.01 -7.51
C LEU A 48 -23.11 -22.38 -7.83
N SER A 49 -24.10 -22.87 -7.09
CA SER A 49 -24.87 -24.06 -7.46
C SER A 49 -25.95 -23.76 -8.49
N ASP A 50 -26.53 -22.56 -8.48
CA ASP A 50 -27.70 -22.24 -9.32
C ASP A 50 -27.36 -22.15 -10.82
N VAL A 51 -26.07 -22.04 -11.17
CA VAL A 51 -25.57 -22.15 -12.56
C VAL A 51 -25.58 -23.60 -13.09
N GLU A 52 -25.82 -24.60 -12.24
CA GLU A 52 -25.97 -25.99 -12.67
C GLU A 52 -27.27 -26.20 -13.46
N ALA A 53 -27.27 -27.19 -14.36
CA ALA A 53 -28.29 -27.30 -15.41
C ALA A 53 -29.68 -27.76 -14.92
N SER A 54 -29.74 -28.66 -13.93
CA SER A 54 -31.00 -29.21 -13.38
C SER A 54 -31.11 -28.99 -11.88
N ASP A 55 -32.34 -29.03 -11.34
CA ASP A 55 -32.58 -28.75 -9.92
C ASP A 55 -31.99 -29.82 -8.98
N GLU A 56 -31.84 -31.07 -9.46
CA GLU A 56 -31.11 -32.13 -8.76
C GLU A 56 -29.62 -31.81 -8.63
N LEU A 57 -29.00 -31.31 -9.72
CA LEU A 57 -27.60 -30.88 -9.71
C LEU A 57 -27.41 -29.62 -8.86
N ARG A 58 -28.33 -28.65 -8.93
CA ARG A 58 -28.34 -27.46 -8.04
C ARG A 58 -28.44 -27.87 -6.57
N GLY A 59 -29.29 -28.84 -6.24
CA GLY A 59 -29.42 -29.40 -4.90
C GLY A 59 -28.13 -30.07 -4.41
N HIS A 60 -27.60 -31.01 -5.20
CA HIS A 60 -26.38 -31.75 -4.87
C HIS A 60 -25.16 -30.83 -4.70
N TRP A 61 -24.93 -29.93 -5.67
CA TRP A 61 -23.76 -29.07 -5.64
C TRP A 61 -23.87 -27.95 -4.61
N TYR A 62 -25.07 -27.50 -4.24
CA TYR A 62 -25.26 -26.63 -3.07
C TYR A 62 -24.71 -27.28 -1.79
N GLU A 63 -25.10 -28.53 -1.51
CA GLU A 63 -24.64 -29.25 -0.31
C GLU A 63 -23.13 -29.49 -0.33
N ARG A 64 -22.58 -29.88 -1.49
CA ARG A 64 -21.13 -30.13 -1.67
C ARG A 64 -20.32 -28.84 -1.54
N PHE A 65 -20.72 -27.75 -2.20
CA PHE A 65 -20.05 -26.45 -2.09
C PHE A 65 -20.10 -25.91 -0.67
N LEU A 66 -21.25 -25.99 0.01
CA LEU A 66 -21.38 -25.58 1.40
C LEU A 66 -20.51 -26.42 2.34
N TRP A 67 -20.40 -27.74 2.10
CA TRP A 67 -19.47 -28.61 2.81
C TRP A 67 -18.00 -28.17 2.60
N ALA A 68 -17.58 -27.89 1.37
CA ALA A 68 -16.20 -27.49 1.07
C ALA A 68 -15.83 -26.13 1.72
N LEU A 69 -16.72 -25.15 1.67
CA LEU A 69 -16.54 -23.85 2.34
C LEU A 69 -16.35 -24.04 3.86
N ARG A 70 -17.18 -24.89 4.48
CA ARG A 70 -17.04 -25.28 5.91
C ARG A 70 -15.78 -26.10 6.23
N ARG A 71 -15.06 -26.61 5.23
CA ARG A 71 -13.83 -27.42 5.40
C ARG A 71 -12.54 -26.72 4.99
N GLY A 72 -12.61 -25.44 4.60
CA GLY A 72 -11.43 -24.60 4.36
C GLY A 72 -11.27 -24.11 2.92
N ALA A 73 -12.20 -24.38 2.01
CA ALA A 73 -12.24 -23.69 0.72
C ALA A 73 -12.64 -22.22 0.92
N ILE A 74 -11.79 -21.28 0.53
CA ILE A 74 -12.00 -19.84 0.71
C ILE A 74 -11.92 -19.13 -0.66
N PRO A 75 -13.05 -18.77 -1.28
CA PRO A 75 -13.09 -17.95 -2.50
C PRO A 75 -12.42 -16.59 -2.31
N ALA A 76 -11.86 -16.02 -3.39
CA ALA A 76 -11.32 -14.66 -3.34
C ALA A 76 -12.38 -13.61 -2.95
N GLY A 77 -11.90 -12.53 -2.32
CA GLY A 77 -12.78 -11.57 -1.64
C GLY A 77 -13.81 -10.84 -2.51
N ARG A 78 -13.62 -10.74 -3.82
CA ARG A 78 -14.67 -10.26 -4.75
C ARG A 78 -15.79 -11.29 -4.92
N ILE A 79 -15.47 -12.57 -5.04
CA ILE A 79 -16.43 -13.69 -5.11
C ILE A 79 -17.29 -13.71 -3.83
N THR A 80 -16.67 -13.72 -2.64
CA THR A 80 -17.38 -13.76 -1.34
C THR A 80 -18.34 -12.57 -1.16
N SER A 81 -17.91 -11.38 -1.60
CA SER A 81 -18.68 -10.13 -1.54
C SER A 81 -19.83 -10.07 -2.56
N ASN A 82 -19.67 -10.64 -3.75
CA ASN A 82 -20.52 -10.32 -4.91
C ASN A 82 -21.31 -11.52 -5.47
N ALA A 83 -20.92 -12.77 -5.22
CA ALA A 83 -21.71 -13.94 -5.63
C ALA A 83 -23.09 -13.91 -4.95
N GLY A 84 -24.16 -14.00 -5.74
CA GLY A 84 -25.54 -13.88 -5.27
C GLY A 84 -25.98 -12.47 -4.88
N ALA A 85 -25.13 -11.45 -5.04
CA ALA A 85 -25.42 -10.07 -4.59
C ALA A 85 -26.10 -9.19 -5.65
N LEU A 86 -26.48 -9.72 -6.83
CA LEU A 86 -26.94 -8.94 -7.99
C LEU A 86 -28.10 -7.98 -7.69
N ALA A 87 -29.05 -8.37 -6.84
CA ALA A 87 -30.17 -7.52 -6.40
C ALA A 87 -29.75 -6.28 -5.59
N HIS A 88 -28.48 -6.19 -5.17
CA HIS A 88 -27.90 -5.10 -4.39
C HIS A 88 -26.63 -4.50 -5.02
N LYS A 89 -25.93 -5.27 -5.87
CA LYS A 89 -24.67 -4.92 -6.57
C LYS A 89 -24.74 -5.33 -8.05
N PRO A 90 -25.61 -4.71 -8.88
CA PRO A 90 -25.91 -5.21 -10.23
C PRO A 90 -24.80 -5.02 -11.28
N ALA A 91 -23.78 -4.20 -10.99
CA ALA A 91 -22.70 -3.85 -11.93
C ALA A 91 -21.32 -4.00 -11.27
N THR A 92 -21.05 -5.15 -10.63
CA THR A 92 -19.76 -5.47 -10.01
C THR A 92 -19.25 -6.83 -10.47
N SER A 93 -17.98 -6.92 -10.85
CA SER A 93 -17.33 -8.20 -11.16
C SER A 93 -17.09 -9.06 -9.91
N THR A 94 -17.06 -10.39 -10.07
CA THR A 94 -16.57 -11.35 -9.07
C THR A 94 -15.04 -11.57 -9.17
N ILE A 95 -14.39 -11.03 -10.21
CA ILE A 95 -12.96 -11.10 -10.48
C ILE A 95 -12.20 -10.02 -9.69
N ASN A 96 -10.94 -10.31 -9.31
CA ASN A 96 -10.06 -9.36 -8.61
C ASN A 96 -9.29 -8.44 -9.55
N CYS A 97 -8.54 -9.01 -10.51
CA CYS A 97 -7.62 -8.29 -11.40
C CYS A 97 -7.72 -8.79 -12.86
N THR A 98 -7.10 -8.06 -13.77
CA THR A 98 -7.08 -8.32 -15.21
C THR A 98 -5.74 -7.86 -15.81
N VAL A 99 -5.52 -8.10 -17.09
CA VAL A 99 -4.48 -7.44 -17.89
C VAL A 99 -5.14 -6.80 -19.12
N SER A 100 -4.58 -5.68 -19.59
CA SER A 100 -5.04 -4.94 -20.77
C SER A 100 -4.94 -5.77 -22.05
N GLY A 101 -5.55 -5.31 -23.15
CA GLY A 101 -5.17 -5.81 -24.47
C GLY A 101 -3.71 -5.48 -24.79
N THR A 102 -3.11 -6.18 -25.76
CA THR A 102 -1.81 -5.77 -26.32
C THR A 102 -1.93 -4.35 -26.84
N ILE A 103 -1.06 -3.44 -26.37
CA ILE A 103 -1.00 -2.07 -26.86
C ILE A 103 -0.23 -2.10 -28.17
N HIS A 104 -0.86 -1.74 -29.29
CA HIS A 104 -0.17 -1.64 -30.58
C HIS A 104 0.48 -0.26 -30.76
N ASP A 105 1.53 -0.20 -31.57
CA ASP A 105 2.34 0.99 -31.81
C ASP A 105 1.65 1.99 -32.76
N SER A 106 0.50 2.49 -32.35
CA SER A 106 -0.30 3.50 -33.04
C SER A 106 -1.06 4.38 -32.04
N MET A 107 -1.26 5.66 -32.36
CA MET A 107 -1.96 6.60 -31.46
C MET A 107 -3.39 6.13 -31.14
N ASP A 108 -4.09 5.58 -32.13
CA ASP A 108 -5.48 5.15 -31.99
C ASP A 108 -5.61 3.94 -31.04
N ASP A 109 -4.77 2.91 -31.19
CA ASP A 109 -4.78 1.74 -30.31
C ASP A 109 -4.34 2.12 -28.88
N ILE A 110 -3.29 2.94 -28.75
CA ILE A 110 -2.82 3.49 -27.47
C ILE A 110 -3.98 4.16 -26.71
N LEU A 111 -4.78 5.01 -27.37
CA LEU A 111 -5.89 5.70 -26.73
C LEU A 111 -7.13 4.82 -26.55
N GLU A 112 -7.34 3.81 -27.39
CA GLU A 112 -8.39 2.80 -27.21
C GLU A 112 -8.14 1.95 -25.96
N LYS A 113 -6.92 1.41 -25.78
CA LYS A 113 -6.57 0.61 -24.59
C LYS A 113 -6.62 1.44 -23.29
N VAL A 114 -6.37 2.74 -23.37
CA VAL A 114 -6.63 3.72 -22.29
C VAL A 114 -8.14 3.77 -21.93
N HIS A 115 -9.04 3.79 -22.93
CA HIS A 115 -10.49 3.74 -22.68
C HIS A 115 -10.97 2.38 -22.14
N GLU A 116 -10.49 1.27 -22.72
CA GLU A 116 -10.80 -0.09 -22.26
C GLU A 116 -10.38 -0.33 -20.80
N ALA A 117 -9.22 0.19 -20.43
CA ALA A 117 -8.75 0.22 -19.06
C ALA A 117 -9.71 0.96 -18.13
N GLY A 118 -10.19 2.16 -18.52
CA GLY A 118 -11.19 2.89 -17.74
C GLY A 118 -12.45 2.06 -17.48
N LEU A 119 -12.98 1.37 -18.50
CA LEU A 119 -14.13 0.46 -18.33
C LEU A 119 -13.81 -0.73 -17.41
N THR A 120 -12.60 -1.27 -17.50
CA THR A 120 -12.11 -2.38 -16.67
C THR A 120 -11.99 -2.00 -15.20
N LEU A 121 -11.32 -0.88 -14.92
CA LEU A 121 -11.23 -0.29 -13.59
C LEU A 121 -12.63 -0.04 -13.04
N LYS A 122 -13.53 0.54 -13.85
CA LYS A 122 -14.92 0.80 -13.48
C LYS A 122 -15.69 -0.41 -12.97
N ALA A 123 -15.45 -1.63 -13.46
CA ALA A 123 -16.18 -2.82 -13.00
C ALA A 123 -15.73 -3.42 -11.65
N GLY A 124 -14.58 -2.97 -11.13
CA GLY A 124 -14.05 -3.43 -9.84
C GLY A 124 -12.64 -4.03 -9.87
N CYS A 125 -11.98 -4.05 -11.03
CA CYS A 125 -10.74 -4.80 -11.24
C CYS A 125 -9.48 -3.94 -11.12
N GLY A 126 -8.36 -4.56 -10.69
CA GLY A 126 -7.01 -4.10 -11.07
C GLY A 126 -6.69 -4.46 -12.53
N ILE A 127 -5.71 -3.80 -13.15
CA ILE A 127 -5.33 -4.00 -14.55
C ILE A 127 -3.83 -3.80 -14.79
N GLY A 128 -3.13 -4.85 -15.23
CA GLY A 128 -1.75 -4.77 -15.66
C GLY A 128 -1.57 -4.43 -17.16
N TYR A 129 -0.40 -3.90 -17.53
CA TYR A 129 -0.02 -3.55 -18.91
C TYR A 129 1.39 -4.00 -19.25
N GLU A 130 1.67 -4.05 -20.55
CA GLU A 130 3.03 -4.12 -21.06
C GLU A 130 3.22 -3.06 -22.16
N PHE A 131 4.38 -2.39 -22.13
CA PHE A 131 4.62 -1.19 -22.94
C PHE A 131 5.80 -1.32 -23.91
N SER A 132 6.46 -2.47 -23.99
CA SER A 132 7.63 -2.71 -24.85
C SER A 132 7.27 -2.78 -26.33
N THR A 133 5.99 -2.98 -26.65
CA THR A 133 5.44 -2.97 -28.01
C THR A 133 5.54 -1.62 -28.70
N LEU A 134 5.73 -0.52 -27.96
CA LEU A 134 5.80 0.85 -28.48
C LEU A 134 7.23 1.20 -28.91
N ARG A 135 7.37 1.86 -30.07
CA ARG A 135 8.69 2.13 -30.68
C ARG A 135 9.57 3.03 -29.79
N PRO A 136 10.89 2.77 -29.71
CA PRO A 136 11.79 3.45 -28.79
C PRO A 136 11.91 4.94 -29.05
N ARG A 137 12.28 5.70 -28.00
CA ARG A 137 12.48 7.15 -28.08
C ARG A 137 13.43 7.54 -29.20
N GLY A 138 13.01 8.49 -30.05
CA GLY A 138 13.78 8.91 -31.22
C GLY A 138 13.62 8.03 -32.47
N ALA A 139 12.84 6.95 -32.43
CA ALA A 139 12.44 6.27 -33.66
C ALA A 139 11.53 7.17 -34.53
N TYR A 140 11.62 7.02 -35.84
CA TYR A 140 10.87 7.83 -36.80
C TYR A 140 9.39 7.43 -36.87
N VAL A 141 8.52 8.35 -37.28
CA VAL A 141 7.07 8.17 -37.41
C VAL A 141 6.65 8.63 -38.81
N SER A 142 6.70 7.71 -39.78
CA SER A 142 6.57 8.01 -41.21
C SER A 142 5.26 8.69 -41.60
N GLY A 143 4.18 8.47 -40.85
CA GLY A 143 2.88 9.14 -41.07
C GLY A 143 2.79 10.58 -40.54
N ALA A 144 3.74 10.99 -39.69
CA ALA A 144 3.79 12.33 -39.08
C ALA A 144 5.01 13.17 -39.52
N GLY A 145 6.01 12.55 -40.17
CA GLY A 145 7.25 13.23 -40.56
C GLY A 145 8.13 13.63 -39.36
N ALA A 146 7.97 12.96 -38.23
CA ALA A 146 8.54 13.34 -36.93
C ALA A 146 9.14 12.14 -36.18
N TYR A 147 9.72 12.38 -35.01
CA TYR A 147 10.28 11.34 -34.13
C TYR A 147 9.45 11.18 -32.86
N THR A 148 9.38 9.95 -32.33
CA THR A 148 8.59 9.64 -31.11
C THR A 148 9.30 10.05 -29.82
N SER A 149 8.51 10.32 -28.77
CA SER A 149 8.96 10.45 -27.38
C SER A 149 9.28 9.11 -26.70
N GLY A 150 8.77 8.00 -27.24
CA GLY A 150 9.00 6.63 -26.74
C GLY A 150 7.98 6.15 -25.70
N PRO A 151 7.95 4.83 -25.39
CA PRO A 151 6.96 4.17 -24.53
C PRO A 151 6.67 4.87 -23.21
N LEU A 152 7.69 5.29 -22.47
CA LEU A 152 7.52 5.86 -21.13
C LEU A 152 6.67 7.16 -21.15
N SER A 153 6.70 7.93 -22.25
CA SER A 153 5.83 9.10 -22.41
C SER A 153 4.40 8.77 -22.85
N PHE A 154 4.13 7.54 -23.31
CA PHE A 154 2.77 7.03 -23.49
C PHE A 154 2.24 6.38 -22.21
N MET A 155 3.12 5.76 -21.40
CA MET A 155 2.78 5.31 -20.05
C MET A 155 2.22 6.47 -19.20
N ASP A 156 2.76 7.68 -19.36
CA ASP A 156 2.24 8.92 -18.75
C ASP A 156 0.75 9.23 -19.11
N ILE A 157 0.19 8.66 -20.19
CA ILE A 157 -1.24 8.80 -20.54
C ILE A 157 -2.10 7.78 -19.78
N TYR A 158 -1.65 6.53 -19.69
CA TYR A 158 -2.32 5.49 -18.87
C TYR A 158 -2.29 5.87 -17.39
N ASP A 159 -1.16 6.42 -16.97
CA ASP A 159 -0.96 7.10 -15.70
C ASP A 159 -2.06 8.15 -15.46
N LYS A 160 -2.28 9.06 -16.43
CA LYS A 160 -3.33 10.09 -16.40
C LYS A 160 -4.75 9.58 -16.75
N MET A 161 -4.96 8.27 -16.91
CA MET A 161 -6.28 7.64 -16.97
C MET A 161 -6.61 6.76 -15.75
N CYS A 162 -5.65 6.03 -15.18
CA CYS A 162 -5.84 5.40 -13.87
C CYS A 162 -6.27 6.44 -12.85
N PHE A 163 -5.58 7.58 -12.95
CA PHE A 163 -6.05 8.93 -12.63
C PHE A 163 -7.57 9.11 -12.74
N THR A 164 -8.09 9.33 -13.93
CA THR A 164 -9.45 9.84 -14.10
C THR A 164 -10.60 8.90 -13.63
N VAL A 165 -10.37 7.61 -13.27
CA VAL A 165 -11.46 6.59 -13.22
C VAL A 165 -11.74 5.90 -11.86
N SER A 166 -13.02 5.91 -11.46
CA SER A 166 -13.63 5.21 -10.31
C SER A 166 -13.75 3.70 -10.47
N SER A 167 -13.69 2.89 -9.41
CA SER A 167 -13.90 1.42 -9.47
C SER A 167 -15.09 0.91 -8.64
N ALA A 168 -15.88 -0.02 -9.20
CA ALA A 168 -17.14 -0.45 -8.61
C ALA A 168 -17.03 -1.27 -7.30
N GLY A 169 -18.12 -1.20 -6.53
CA GLY A 169 -18.15 -1.68 -5.15
C GLY A 169 -17.23 -0.87 -4.23
N GLY A 170 -17.02 0.41 -4.55
CA GLY A 170 -16.30 1.36 -3.70
C GLY A 170 -14.80 1.09 -3.60
N ARG A 171 -14.10 1.09 -4.74
CA ARG A 171 -12.65 0.84 -4.81
C ARG A 171 -11.98 1.76 -5.82
N ARG A 172 -10.69 1.54 -6.05
CA ARG A 172 -9.83 2.44 -6.79
C ARG A 172 -8.89 1.66 -7.72
N GLY A 173 -9.09 1.82 -9.03
CA GLY A 173 -8.42 1.06 -10.08
C GLY A 173 -6.89 1.09 -10.02
N ALA A 174 -6.21 0.00 -10.32
CA ALA A 174 -4.83 -0.15 -9.84
C ALA A 174 -3.98 -0.94 -10.85
N GLN A 175 -2.72 -0.52 -11.07
CA GLN A 175 -1.92 -0.91 -12.24
C GLN A 175 -0.46 -1.37 -11.98
N MET A 176 0.12 -2.06 -12.95
CA MET A 176 1.57 -2.29 -13.08
C MET A 176 1.92 -2.25 -14.55
N GLY A 177 3.09 -1.70 -14.85
CA GLY A 177 3.66 -1.62 -16.18
C GLY A 177 4.86 -2.54 -16.23
N THR A 178 4.90 -3.42 -17.22
CA THR A 178 6.06 -4.28 -17.45
C THR A 178 6.77 -3.96 -18.75
N PHE A 179 8.04 -4.36 -18.82
CA PHE A 179 8.97 -3.93 -19.86
C PHE A 179 10.03 -4.99 -20.18
N ASP A 180 10.32 -5.21 -21.46
CA ASP A 180 11.28 -6.19 -21.95
C ASP A 180 12.71 -5.69 -21.72
N ILE A 181 13.57 -6.52 -21.12
CA ILE A 181 14.97 -6.17 -20.83
C ILE A 181 15.81 -5.86 -22.08
N SER A 182 15.28 -6.19 -23.26
CA SER A 182 15.93 -5.99 -24.55
C SER A 182 15.46 -4.72 -25.26
N HIS A 183 14.45 -4.02 -24.75
CA HIS A 183 13.97 -2.79 -25.39
C HIS A 183 15.04 -1.68 -25.27
N PRO A 184 15.25 -0.81 -26.28
CA PRO A 184 16.31 0.21 -26.22
C PRO A 184 16.18 1.20 -25.05
N ASP A 185 14.94 1.48 -24.62
CA ASP A 185 14.61 2.32 -23.47
C ASP A 185 14.59 1.52 -22.13
N ALA A 186 15.06 0.27 -22.09
CA ALA A 186 15.00 -0.56 -20.87
C ALA A 186 15.89 -0.03 -19.73
N LYS A 187 16.99 0.67 -20.05
CA LYS A 187 17.84 1.36 -19.04
C LYS A 187 17.07 2.52 -18.40
N GLU A 188 16.30 3.22 -19.23
CA GLU A 188 15.45 4.34 -18.88
C GLU A 188 14.25 3.84 -18.05
N PHE A 189 13.71 2.64 -18.34
CA PHE A 189 12.72 1.96 -17.50
C PHE A 189 13.28 1.54 -16.13
N ILE A 190 14.46 0.90 -16.08
CA ILE A 190 15.17 0.58 -14.81
C ILE A 190 15.39 1.84 -13.95
N ARG A 191 15.57 2.99 -14.60
CA ARG A 191 15.83 4.29 -13.95
C ARG A 191 14.57 5.16 -13.82
N ALA A 192 13.39 4.72 -14.26
CA ALA A 192 12.21 5.57 -14.37
C ALA A 192 11.67 6.03 -13.00
N LYS A 193 11.94 5.26 -11.93
CA LYS A 193 11.67 5.61 -10.53
C LYS A 193 12.86 6.23 -9.80
N ARG A 194 13.97 6.44 -10.49
CA ARG A 194 15.07 7.36 -10.10
C ARG A 194 14.87 8.76 -10.74
N GLU A 195 13.68 9.02 -11.28
CA GLU A 195 13.28 10.29 -11.91
C GLU A 195 11.99 10.78 -11.23
N ASP A 196 12.10 11.84 -10.43
CA ASP A 196 11.09 12.23 -9.46
C ASP A 196 9.80 12.76 -10.09
N GLY A 197 8.86 11.86 -10.34
CA GLY A 197 7.52 12.22 -10.83
C GLY A 197 6.84 11.14 -11.67
N ARG A 198 7.65 10.27 -12.28
CA ARG A 198 7.29 9.51 -13.47
C ARG A 198 6.74 8.13 -13.16
N LEU A 199 5.78 7.66 -13.97
CA LEU A 199 5.24 6.28 -13.98
C LEU A 199 4.65 5.72 -12.67
N ARG A 200 4.72 6.44 -11.55
CA ARG A 200 4.67 5.85 -10.20
C ARG A 200 3.38 5.05 -9.89
N GLN A 201 2.30 5.34 -10.63
CA GLN A 201 1.06 4.56 -10.89
C GLN A 201 1.19 3.06 -10.89
N PHE A 202 2.30 2.65 -11.45
CA PHE A 202 2.68 1.31 -11.73
C PHE A 202 3.68 0.93 -10.65
N ASN A 203 3.41 -0.18 -9.97
CA ASN A 203 4.53 -1.04 -9.61
C ASN A 203 5.21 -1.41 -10.94
N LEU A 204 6.54 -1.41 -11.01
CA LEU A 204 7.30 -1.74 -12.22
C LEU A 204 7.96 -3.12 -12.10
N SER A 205 7.94 -3.89 -13.18
CA SER A 205 8.70 -5.14 -13.28
C SER A 205 9.30 -5.36 -14.67
N LEU A 206 10.52 -5.87 -14.69
CA LEU A 206 11.19 -6.28 -15.90
C LEU A 206 10.81 -7.71 -16.31
N LEU A 207 10.74 -7.87 -17.62
CA LEU A 207 10.49 -9.12 -18.32
C LEU A 207 11.85 -9.63 -18.81
N ILE A 208 12.45 -10.48 -17.98
CA ILE A 208 13.76 -11.08 -18.15
C ILE A 208 13.62 -12.40 -18.92
N THR A 209 14.64 -12.78 -19.69
CA THR A 209 14.70 -14.06 -20.40
C THR A 209 15.86 -14.93 -19.89
N ASP A 210 15.71 -16.25 -19.99
CA ASP A 210 16.79 -17.22 -19.86
C ASP A 210 17.98 -16.87 -20.77
N GLY A 211 17.71 -16.41 -22.00
CA GLY A 211 18.74 -15.92 -22.91
C GLY A 211 19.56 -14.75 -22.35
N PHE A 212 18.92 -13.82 -21.63
CA PHE A 212 19.62 -12.75 -20.90
C PHE A 212 20.39 -13.33 -19.70
N MET A 213 19.80 -14.21 -18.91
CA MET A 213 20.47 -14.84 -17.76
C MET A 213 21.70 -15.67 -18.18
N GLN A 214 21.65 -16.38 -19.32
CA GLN A 214 22.80 -17.03 -19.92
C GLN A 214 23.87 -16.02 -20.37
N ALA A 215 23.48 -14.87 -20.93
CA ALA A 215 24.41 -13.83 -21.32
C ALA A 215 25.09 -13.17 -20.10
N VAL A 216 24.37 -13.01 -18.99
CA VAL A 216 24.91 -12.59 -17.68
C VAL A 216 25.90 -13.63 -17.16
N GLU A 217 25.52 -14.92 -17.12
CA GLU A 217 26.37 -16.01 -16.64
C GLU A 217 27.70 -16.09 -17.41
N HIS A 218 27.66 -15.97 -18.73
CA HIS A 218 28.82 -16.11 -19.62
C HIS A 218 29.54 -14.79 -19.98
N ASP A 219 29.18 -13.66 -19.37
CA ASP A 219 29.64 -12.30 -19.72
C ASP A 219 29.65 -12.01 -21.23
N ARG A 220 28.47 -12.05 -21.85
CA ARG A 220 28.26 -11.74 -23.26
C ARG A 220 27.68 -10.34 -23.45
N ASP A 221 27.79 -9.83 -24.67
CA ASP A 221 27.03 -8.65 -25.07
C ASP A 221 25.54 -9.01 -25.21
N TRP A 222 24.68 -8.08 -24.80
CA TRP A 222 23.23 -8.14 -24.97
C TRP A 222 22.80 -7.08 -26.00
N PRO A 223 22.06 -7.45 -27.05
CA PRO A 223 21.57 -6.52 -28.04
C PRO A 223 20.29 -5.82 -27.54
N LEU A 224 20.27 -4.50 -27.63
CA LEU A 224 19.07 -3.68 -27.42
C LEU A 224 18.34 -3.54 -28.75
N VAL A 225 17.11 -4.03 -28.83
CA VAL A 225 16.42 -4.31 -30.10
C VAL A 225 14.94 -3.91 -30.11
N PHE A 226 14.45 -3.52 -31.28
CA PHE A 226 13.03 -3.30 -31.55
C PHE A 226 12.67 -3.80 -32.96
N PRO A 227 11.46 -4.35 -33.21
CA PRO A 227 11.06 -4.86 -34.53
C PRO A 227 11.30 -3.91 -35.72
N VAL A 228 11.67 -4.48 -36.86
CA VAL A 228 11.70 -3.82 -38.17
C VAL A 228 10.27 -3.77 -38.72
N HIS A 229 9.72 -2.59 -38.97
CA HIS A 229 8.43 -2.46 -39.67
C HIS A 229 8.63 -2.87 -41.14
N VAL A 230 7.66 -3.56 -41.76
CA VAL A 230 7.65 -3.90 -43.21
C VAL A 230 7.79 -2.71 -44.18
N LYS A 231 7.79 -1.46 -43.68
CA LYS A 231 8.07 -0.24 -44.46
C LYS A 231 9.54 0.22 -44.39
N GLU A 232 10.26 -0.28 -43.38
CA GLU A 232 11.67 0.00 -43.08
C GLU A 232 12.56 -1.18 -43.51
N GLN A 233 11.96 -2.27 -44.03
CA GLN A 233 12.65 -3.50 -44.43
C GLN A 233 13.70 -3.28 -45.52
N ASP A 234 13.51 -2.29 -46.40
CA ASP A 234 14.42 -1.95 -47.49
C ASP A 234 15.51 -0.96 -47.03
N GLU A 235 15.46 -0.49 -45.77
CA GLU A 235 16.46 0.40 -45.15
C GLU A 235 17.51 -0.37 -44.31
N ILE A 236 17.40 -1.70 -44.19
CA ILE A 236 18.22 -2.54 -43.31
C ILE A 236 18.40 -3.95 -43.90
N ASP A 237 19.60 -4.55 -43.80
CA ASP A 237 19.76 -5.96 -44.17
C ASP A 237 19.27 -6.86 -43.03
N VAL A 238 18.08 -7.43 -43.20
CA VAL A 238 17.46 -8.37 -42.23
C VAL A 238 18.21 -9.70 -42.10
N ASN A 239 19.21 -9.96 -42.94
CA ASN A 239 20.09 -11.13 -42.89
C ASN A 239 21.43 -10.84 -42.21
N ASP A 240 21.79 -9.57 -41.97
CA ASP A 240 23.02 -9.20 -41.28
C ASP A 240 22.84 -9.32 -39.76
N PRO A 241 23.49 -10.29 -39.08
CA PRO A 241 23.39 -10.46 -37.63
C PRO A 241 24.03 -9.32 -36.83
N ALA A 242 24.79 -8.42 -37.47
CA ALA A 242 25.28 -7.18 -36.85
C ALA A 242 24.22 -6.05 -36.86
N GLN A 243 23.13 -6.20 -37.63
CA GLN A 243 22.05 -5.22 -37.74
C GLN A 243 20.72 -5.73 -37.18
N VAL A 244 20.43 -7.03 -37.27
CA VAL A 244 19.12 -7.62 -36.90
C VAL A 244 19.28 -8.90 -36.07
N VAL A 245 18.47 -8.99 -35.00
CA VAL A 245 18.27 -10.21 -34.21
C VAL A 245 16.87 -10.76 -34.45
N TRP A 246 16.79 -12.01 -34.87
CA TRP A 246 15.52 -12.75 -34.99
C TRP A 246 15.10 -13.29 -33.62
N ARG A 247 13.96 -12.84 -33.10
CA ARG A 247 13.49 -13.18 -31.73
C ARG A 247 11.97 -13.29 -31.63
N GLU A 248 11.49 -13.80 -30.50
CA GLU A 248 10.07 -13.74 -30.16
C GLU A 248 9.65 -12.31 -29.80
N TRP A 249 8.43 -11.94 -30.21
CA TRP A 249 7.80 -10.65 -29.95
C TRP A 249 6.29 -10.84 -29.69
N PRO A 250 5.65 -10.05 -28.81
CA PRO A 250 4.21 -10.21 -28.49
C PRO A 250 3.22 -9.93 -29.64
N THR A 251 3.68 -9.46 -30.81
CA THR A 251 2.85 -9.32 -32.02
C THR A 251 3.72 -9.34 -33.29
N HIS A 252 3.16 -9.85 -34.39
CA HIS A 252 3.80 -9.91 -35.70
C HIS A 252 3.27 -8.81 -36.64
N GLN A 253 2.19 -8.11 -36.25
CA GLN A 253 1.44 -7.25 -37.15
C GLN A 253 2.28 -6.03 -37.61
N ASN A 254 2.43 -5.90 -38.93
CA ASN A 254 3.24 -4.88 -39.62
C ASN A 254 4.77 -4.99 -39.43
N TYR A 255 5.27 -6.05 -38.80
CA TYR A 255 6.71 -6.31 -38.65
C TYR A 255 7.20 -7.37 -39.64
N VAL A 256 8.51 -7.37 -39.93
CA VAL A 256 9.12 -8.40 -40.76
C VAL A 256 9.33 -9.67 -39.91
N ASP A 257 8.67 -10.76 -40.26
CA ASP A 257 8.75 -12.05 -39.56
C ASP A 257 9.10 -13.23 -40.48
N ARG A 258 9.19 -14.43 -39.91
CA ARG A 258 9.50 -15.69 -40.59
C ARG A 258 8.51 -16.78 -40.23
N GLU A 259 8.45 -17.81 -41.08
CA GLU A 259 7.65 -19.02 -40.88
C GLU A 259 7.94 -19.75 -39.55
N ASP A 260 9.14 -19.57 -38.96
CA ASP A 260 9.53 -20.11 -37.66
C ASP A 260 9.03 -19.28 -36.45
N GLY A 261 8.23 -18.23 -36.68
CA GLY A 261 7.63 -17.41 -35.63
C GLY A 261 8.54 -16.34 -35.03
N LEU A 262 9.72 -16.11 -35.61
CA LEU A 262 10.64 -15.08 -35.15
C LEU A 262 10.46 -13.78 -35.95
N VAL A 263 10.48 -12.65 -35.25
CA VAL A 263 10.40 -11.30 -35.79
C VAL A 263 11.81 -10.70 -35.89
N ALA A 264 12.11 -10.06 -37.01
CA ALA A 264 13.34 -9.30 -37.20
C ALA A 264 13.33 -8.06 -36.31
N CYS A 265 14.22 -8.01 -35.30
CA CYS A 265 14.37 -6.84 -34.45
C CYS A 265 15.71 -6.15 -34.72
N LYS A 266 15.66 -4.91 -35.19
CA LYS A 266 16.79 -4.02 -35.44
C LYS A 266 17.57 -3.80 -34.15
N ILE A 267 18.89 -3.90 -34.22
CA ILE A 267 19.81 -3.56 -33.14
C ILE A 267 19.95 -2.03 -33.09
N TYR A 268 19.54 -1.43 -31.98
CA TYR A 268 19.75 -0.01 -31.68
C TYR A 268 21.06 0.22 -30.89
N GLY A 269 21.63 -0.83 -30.30
CA GLY A 269 22.93 -0.82 -29.63
C GLY A 269 23.19 -2.14 -28.89
N THR A 270 24.36 -2.25 -28.26
CA THR A 270 24.73 -3.38 -27.40
C THR A 270 25.23 -2.91 -26.04
N ILE A 271 25.10 -3.77 -25.02
CA ILE A 271 25.57 -3.54 -23.65
C ILE A 271 26.03 -4.86 -23.05
N ARG A 272 27.07 -4.88 -22.19
CA ARG A 272 27.43 -6.13 -21.47
C ARG A 272 26.23 -6.59 -20.64
N ALA A 273 25.83 -7.85 -20.80
CA ALA A 273 24.67 -8.40 -20.09
C ALA A 273 24.84 -8.29 -18.57
N ARG A 274 26.05 -8.56 -18.06
CA ARG A 274 26.40 -8.34 -16.64
C ARG A 274 26.17 -6.89 -16.21
N HIS A 275 26.68 -5.89 -16.93
CA HIS A 275 26.45 -4.47 -16.59
C HIS A 275 24.94 -4.12 -16.55
N LEU A 276 24.14 -4.65 -17.47
CA LEU A 276 22.69 -4.43 -17.44
C LEU A 276 22.00 -5.19 -16.28
N TRP A 277 22.51 -6.36 -15.87
CA TRP A 277 22.06 -7.09 -14.68
C TRP A 277 22.49 -6.44 -13.39
N ASP A 278 23.73 -5.95 -13.28
CA ASP A 278 24.22 -5.18 -12.16
C ASP A 278 23.42 -3.89 -12.01
N MET A 279 23.01 -3.25 -13.11
CA MET A 279 22.05 -2.14 -13.08
C MET A 279 20.70 -2.55 -12.47
N ILE A 280 20.19 -3.76 -12.76
CA ILE A 280 18.95 -4.28 -12.13
C ILE A 280 19.20 -4.60 -10.66
N MET A 281 20.21 -5.40 -10.32
CA MET A 281 20.46 -5.86 -8.96
C MET A 281 20.84 -4.72 -8.02
N VAL A 282 21.58 -3.71 -8.49
CA VAL A 282 21.73 -2.45 -7.75
C VAL A 282 20.37 -1.76 -7.62
N SER A 283 19.55 -1.65 -8.68
CA SER A 283 18.21 -1.04 -8.55
C SER A 283 17.27 -1.79 -7.60
N THR A 284 17.34 -3.12 -7.52
CA THR A 284 16.53 -3.89 -6.56
C THR A 284 17.12 -3.85 -5.15
N TYR A 285 18.44 -3.87 -5.00
CA TYR A 285 19.12 -3.69 -3.72
C TYR A 285 18.84 -2.29 -3.16
N ASP A 286 18.78 -1.27 -4.03
CA ASP A 286 18.56 0.14 -3.69
C ASP A 286 17.07 0.53 -3.64
N TYR A 287 16.19 -0.01 -4.47
CA TYR A 287 14.81 0.50 -4.61
C TYR A 287 13.73 -0.60 -4.67
N ALA A 288 14.10 -1.88 -4.52
CA ALA A 288 13.28 -3.10 -4.79
C ALA A 288 12.54 -3.16 -6.14
N GLU A 289 12.66 -2.13 -6.98
CA GLU A 289 12.09 -2.03 -8.32
C GLU A 289 13.18 -1.73 -9.36
N PRO A 290 13.03 -2.24 -10.60
CA PRO A 290 11.91 -3.06 -11.07
C PRO A 290 11.94 -4.49 -10.48
N GLY A 291 10.75 -5.07 -10.24
CA GLY A 291 10.60 -6.47 -9.86
C GLY A 291 10.99 -7.43 -10.98
N PHE A 292 11.27 -8.69 -10.65
CA PHE A 292 11.85 -9.68 -11.56
C PHE A 292 10.83 -10.72 -12.02
N ILE A 293 10.55 -10.79 -13.33
CA ILE A 293 9.69 -11.79 -13.96
C ILE A 293 10.46 -12.50 -15.08
N LEU A 294 10.61 -13.82 -15.00
CA LEU A 294 11.21 -14.64 -16.06
C LEU A 294 10.15 -14.95 -17.12
N ILE A 295 10.08 -14.10 -18.14
CA ILE A 295 8.92 -14.02 -19.03
C ILE A 295 8.85 -15.18 -20.00
N ASP A 296 9.99 -15.67 -20.47
CA ASP A 296 10.04 -16.91 -21.24
C ASP A 296 9.75 -18.12 -20.35
N LYS A 297 10.17 -18.15 -19.08
CA LYS A 297 9.78 -19.24 -18.16
C LYS A 297 8.29 -19.26 -17.85
N VAL A 298 7.66 -18.08 -17.72
CA VAL A 298 6.21 -17.93 -17.64
C VAL A 298 5.51 -18.49 -18.88
N ASN A 299 6.01 -18.19 -20.08
CA ASN A 299 5.36 -18.59 -21.33
C ASN A 299 5.73 -20.00 -21.81
N GLU A 300 6.88 -20.55 -21.42
CA GLU A 300 7.24 -21.96 -21.59
C GLU A 300 6.28 -22.86 -20.79
N MET A 301 6.07 -22.50 -19.52
CA MET A 301 5.22 -23.23 -18.57
C MET A 301 3.73 -22.86 -18.68
N ASN A 302 3.37 -21.97 -19.61
CA ASN A 302 1.98 -21.60 -19.90
C ASN A 302 1.25 -22.80 -20.53
N ASN A 303 0.11 -23.19 -19.97
CA ASN A 303 -0.69 -24.27 -20.55
C ASN A 303 -1.31 -23.93 -21.90
N ASN A 304 -1.36 -22.65 -22.29
CA ASN A 304 -1.89 -22.14 -23.56
C ASN A 304 -0.78 -21.62 -24.50
N TRP A 305 0.45 -22.15 -24.37
CA TRP A 305 1.68 -21.69 -25.05
C TRP A 305 1.59 -21.50 -26.58
N TRP A 306 0.60 -22.08 -27.26
CA TRP A 306 0.38 -21.95 -28.72
C TRP A 306 -0.59 -20.84 -29.11
N CYS A 307 -1.31 -20.21 -28.16
CA CYS A 307 -2.38 -19.25 -28.45
C CYS A 307 -2.47 -18.03 -27.49
N GLU A 308 -1.53 -17.84 -26.55
CA GLU A 308 -1.45 -16.61 -25.72
C GLU A 308 -0.03 -16.34 -25.16
N HIS A 309 0.17 -15.13 -24.60
CA HIS A 309 1.45 -14.62 -24.06
C HIS A 309 1.18 -13.68 -22.84
N ILE A 310 1.94 -13.69 -21.71
CA ILE A 310 1.47 -13.26 -20.32
C ILE A 310 2.31 -12.15 -19.59
N ARG A 311 1.77 -11.08 -18.91
CA ARG A 311 2.57 -9.85 -18.43
C ARG A 311 2.35 -8.91 -17.09
N ALA A 312 1.26 -8.62 -16.27
CA ALA A 312 1.26 -7.50 -15.16
C ALA A 312 0.22 -7.35 -13.89
N THR A 313 0.22 -6.30 -12.96
CA THR A 313 -0.43 -6.08 -11.52
C THR A 313 -1.00 -4.65 -10.92
N ASN A 314 -0.81 -4.08 -9.64
CA ASN A 314 -1.64 -2.93 -8.94
C ASN A 314 -1.42 -2.07 -7.51
N PRO A 315 -1.62 -0.66 -7.27
CA PRO A 315 -1.49 0.26 -6.00
C PRO A 315 -2.51 1.51 -5.54
N CYS A 316 -2.18 2.63 -4.72
CA CYS A 316 -3.05 3.48 -3.71
C CYS A 316 -3.44 5.10 -3.57
N VAL A 317 -2.97 6.05 -2.64
CA VAL A 317 -3.57 7.29 -1.81
C VAL A 317 -3.09 8.86 -1.81
N THR A 318 -3.87 9.92 -1.42
CA THR A 318 -3.66 11.40 -1.77
C THR A 318 -2.49 12.30 -1.24
N ALA A 319 -2.18 13.38 -2.02
CA ALA A 319 -1.07 14.37 -1.88
C ALA A 319 -1.13 15.48 -0.81
N ASP A 320 -2.31 16.04 -0.54
CA ASP A 320 -2.43 17.18 0.39
C ASP A 320 -2.33 16.77 1.87
N THR A 321 -2.36 15.46 2.10
CA THR A 321 -2.12 14.78 3.38
C THR A 321 -0.84 15.27 4.04
N TRP A 322 -0.93 15.83 5.23
CA TRP A 322 0.21 16.03 6.12
C TRP A 322 0.68 14.71 6.71
N VAL A 323 1.99 14.60 6.91
CA VAL A 323 2.67 13.46 7.51
C VAL A 323 3.61 14.01 8.57
N GLN A 324 3.60 13.43 9.77
CA GLN A 324 4.64 13.73 10.75
C GLN A 324 5.91 12.95 10.39
N THR A 325 7.03 13.67 10.28
CA THR A 325 8.37 13.06 10.10
C THR A 325 9.28 13.39 11.28
N ALA A 326 10.49 12.83 11.29
CA ALA A 326 11.53 13.21 12.26
C ALA A 326 12.00 14.67 12.10
N GLU A 327 12.04 15.18 10.87
CA GLU A 327 12.33 16.58 10.52
C GLU A 327 11.16 17.53 10.83
N GLY A 328 10.08 17.02 11.40
CA GLY A 328 8.83 17.75 11.59
C GLY A 328 7.77 17.42 10.55
N PRO A 329 6.71 18.23 10.46
CA PRO A 329 5.62 18.00 9.52
C PRO A 329 6.05 18.29 8.08
N ARG A 330 5.56 17.48 7.14
CA ARG A 330 5.65 17.68 5.69
C ARG A 330 4.32 17.26 5.06
N GLN A 331 3.96 17.78 3.90
CA GLN A 331 2.85 17.24 3.10
C GLN A 331 3.34 16.06 2.25
N VAL A 332 2.44 15.16 1.85
CA VAL A 332 2.77 14.08 0.90
C VAL A 332 3.36 14.69 -0.38
N ALA A 333 2.85 15.84 -0.83
CA ALA A 333 3.40 16.65 -1.93
C ALA A 333 4.87 17.10 -1.74
N ASP A 334 5.34 17.25 -0.49
CA ASP A 334 6.74 17.52 -0.17
C ASP A 334 7.56 16.22 -0.18
N LEU A 335 6.95 15.09 0.23
CA LEU A 335 7.57 13.78 0.43
C LEU A 335 7.60 12.91 -0.84
N LEU A 336 7.70 13.53 -2.01
CA LEU A 336 7.53 12.90 -3.32
C LEU A 336 8.84 12.52 -4.00
N GLY A 337 9.09 11.22 -4.19
CA GLY A 337 10.37 10.74 -4.74
C GLY A 337 11.50 10.76 -3.71
N ARG A 338 11.16 10.98 -2.42
CA ARG A 338 12.13 11.22 -1.36
C ARG A 338 11.76 10.50 -0.07
N GLY A 339 12.63 9.64 0.43
CA GLY A 339 12.54 8.97 1.71
C GLY A 339 12.50 9.95 2.88
N PHE A 340 11.90 9.49 3.95
CA PHE A 340 11.78 10.24 5.18
C PHE A 340 11.51 9.31 6.36
N MET A 341 11.94 9.72 7.54
CA MET A 341 11.56 9.08 8.80
C MET A 341 10.10 9.40 9.12
N ALA A 342 9.15 8.55 8.70
CA ALA A 342 7.74 8.64 9.08
C ALA A 342 7.58 8.40 10.59
N ARG A 343 7.17 9.43 11.34
CA ARG A 343 6.89 9.26 12.77
C ARG A 343 5.49 8.69 12.94
N VAL A 344 5.36 7.58 13.67
CA VAL A 344 4.08 6.93 13.99
C VAL A 344 4.06 6.63 15.49
N ASP A 345 2.99 7.05 16.18
CA ASP A 345 2.82 6.95 17.65
C ASP A 345 4.05 7.38 18.49
N GLY A 346 4.87 8.29 17.94
CA GLY A 346 6.05 8.84 18.60
C GLY A 346 7.34 8.03 18.41
N THR A 347 7.33 7.00 17.57
CA THR A 347 8.52 6.29 17.08
C THR A 347 8.80 6.72 15.65
N ASP A 348 10.07 6.93 15.30
CA ASP A 348 10.48 7.24 13.93
C ASP A 348 10.73 5.95 13.14
N HIS A 349 10.09 5.84 11.98
CA HIS A 349 10.09 4.66 11.13
C HIS A 349 10.34 5.08 9.68
N ALA A 350 11.36 4.55 9.04
CA ALA A 350 11.77 5.10 7.75
C ALA A 350 10.89 4.65 6.57
N THR A 351 10.93 5.40 5.48
CA THR A 351 10.20 5.06 4.24
C THR A 351 11.15 4.86 3.07
N GLY A 352 10.89 3.83 2.25
CA GLY A 352 11.73 3.51 1.09
C GLY A 352 11.84 4.73 0.16
N ALA A 353 13.02 5.02 -0.40
CA ALA A 353 13.41 6.37 -0.83
C ALA A 353 12.61 7.04 -1.95
N GLU A 354 11.65 6.37 -2.61
CA GLU A 354 10.65 7.12 -3.38
C GLU A 354 9.66 7.91 -2.47
N GLY A 355 9.75 7.70 -1.15
CA GLY A 355 8.85 8.22 -0.13
C GLY A 355 7.41 7.89 -0.48
N PHE A 356 6.63 8.95 -0.67
CA PHE A 356 5.36 8.86 -1.37
C PHE A 356 5.56 8.84 -2.90
N PHE A 357 5.66 7.64 -3.45
CA PHE A 357 5.54 7.46 -4.89
C PHE A 357 4.06 7.60 -5.30
N ARG A 358 3.76 8.42 -6.32
CA ARG A 358 2.42 8.61 -6.93
C ARG A 358 1.83 7.24 -7.35
N THR A 359 0.53 7.05 -7.43
CA THR A 359 -0.11 5.75 -7.72
C THR A 359 -1.41 5.84 -8.53
N ALA A 360 -1.93 7.07 -8.74
CA ALA A 360 -3.07 7.54 -9.57
C ALA A 360 -3.38 9.02 -9.20
N THR A 361 -4.37 9.71 -9.78
CA THR A 361 -5.51 10.26 -9.00
C THR A 361 -6.54 9.15 -8.96
N LYS A 362 -7.53 9.08 -8.09
CA LYS A 362 -8.81 8.40 -8.47
C LYS A 362 -9.89 9.14 -7.67
N PRO A 363 -11.16 8.69 -7.58
CA PRO A 363 -12.11 9.34 -6.67
C PRO A 363 -11.54 9.42 -5.25
N VAL A 364 -11.51 10.62 -4.70
CA VAL A 364 -11.07 10.87 -3.33
C VAL A 364 -12.29 10.83 -2.43
N LEU A 365 -12.15 10.22 -1.25
CA LEU A 365 -13.06 10.46 -0.14
C LEU A 365 -12.43 11.45 0.84
N ALA A 366 -13.16 12.52 1.16
CA ALA A 366 -12.93 13.27 2.39
C ALA A 366 -13.50 12.48 3.57
N LEU A 367 -12.63 11.89 4.36
CA LEU A 367 -12.94 11.48 5.72
C LEU A 367 -12.90 12.72 6.63
N GLN A 368 -14.03 13.12 7.19
CA GLN A 368 -14.14 14.21 8.18
C GLN A 368 -14.54 13.65 9.54
N THR A 369 -13.98 14.21 10.62
CA THR A 369 -14.30 13.82 12.01
C THR A 369 -14.97 14.95 12.82
N VAL A 370 -15.75 14.55 13.82
CA VAL A 370 -16.57 15.38 14.74
C VAL A 370 -15.71 16.23 15.70
N GLU A 371 -14.44 15.83 15.86
CA GLU A 371 -13.42 16.53 16.62
C GLU A 371 -12.67 17.58 15.77
N GLY A 372 -12.62 17.40 14.45
CA GLY A 372 -12.13 18.39 13.48
C GLY A 372 -11.20 17.82 12.39
N HIS A 373 -10.44 16.76 12.71
CA HIS A 373 -9.48 16.11 11.80
C HIS A 373 -10.14 15.66 10.48
N ARG A 374 -9.43 15.83 9.36
CA ARG A 374 -9.84 15.42 8.01
C ARG A 374 -8.68 14.70 7.31
N LEU A 375 -8.96 13.63 6.58
CA LEU A 375 -8.01 13.01 5.65
C LEU A 375 -8.67 12.81 4.28
N ARG A 376 -7.87 12.93 3.23
CA ARG A 376 -8.27 12.67 1.85
C ARG A 376 -7.57 11.39 1.41
N LEU A 377 -8.33 10.41 0.94
CA LEU A 377 -7.81 9.08 0.66
C LEU A 377 -8.69 8.30 -0.34
N THR A 378 -8.27 7.08 -0.66
CA THR A 378 -9.08 6.16 -1.47
C THR A 378 -10.21 5.54 -0.67
N GLU A 379 -11.16 4.92 -1.36
CA GLU A 379 -12.19 4.11 -0.74
C GLU A 379 -11.71 2.73 -0.23
N ASP A 380 -10.67 2.13 -0.83
CA ASP A 380 -10.15 0.78 -0.51
C ASP A 380 -8.89 0.73 0.38
N HIS A 381 -8.13 1.81 0.43
CA HIS A 381 -6.95 2.00 1.26
C HIS A 381 -7.41 2.13 2.71
N ARG A 382 -6.56 1.64 3.62
CA ARG A 382 -7.04 1.19 4.92
C ARG A 382 -6.60 2.15 6.00
N VAL A 383 -7.54 2.64 6.79
CA VAL A 383 -7.27 3.46 7.97
C VAL A 383 -7.59 2.70 9.26
N ARG A 384 -6.93 3.09 10.35
CA ARG A 384 -6.89 2.33 11.60
C ARG A 384 -8.11 2.60 12.51
N ARG A 385 -9.28 2.08 12.12
CA ARG A 385 -10.59 2.25 12.79
C ARG A 385 -10.55 1.92 14.28
N VAL A 386 -11.44 2.57 15.02
CA VAL A 386 -11.61 2.52 16.49
C VAL A 386 -12.65 1.51 16.89
N SER A 387 -12.31 0.70 17.89
CA SER A 387 -12.90 -0.62 18.13
C SER A 387 -13.77 -0.87 19.43
N ARG A 388 -13.23 -0.96 20.67
CA ARG A 388 -14.06 -1.19 21.91
C ARG A 388 -13.66 -0.59 23.31
N MET A 389 -13.21 0.67 23.42
CA MET A 389 -12.54 1.30 24.61
C MET A 389 -13.36 1.30 25.86
N THR A 390 -12.67 0.82 26.87
CA THR A 390 -12.95 1.01 28.27
C THR A 390 -12.16 2.20 28.80
N ARG A 391 -12.11 2.31 30.12
CA ARG A 391 -11.26 3.25 30.85
C ARG A 391 -9.77 2.97 30.69
N TRP A 392 -9.36 1.84 30.10
CA TRP A 392 -7.98 1.36 30.17
C TRP A 392 -7.29 1.29 28.80
N ASN A 393 -7.80 0.49 27.85
CA ASN A 393 -7.07 0.13 26.63
C ASN A 393 -7.50 0.95 25.38
N VAL A 394 -6.85 0.73 24.22
CA VAL A 394 -6.93 1.49 22.93
C VAL A 394 -6.75 0.60 21.64
N GLU A 395 -7.76 -0.18 21.19
CA GLU A 395 -7.84 -1.03 19.97
C GLU A 395 -7.86 -0.27 18.60
N THR A 396 -7.13 -0.78 17.60
CA THR A 396 -6.89 -0.20 16.27
C THR A 396 -6.88 -1.24 15.09
N GLU A 397 -7.77 -1.14 14.09
CA GLU A 397 -7.91 -2.15 13.00
C GLU A 397 -7.90 -1.57 11.57
N TRP A 398 -7.39 -2.33 10.60
CA TRP A 398 -7.44 -1.93 9.19
C TRP A 398 -8.83 -2.07 8.57
N CYS A 399 -9.52 -0.93 8.46
CA CYS A 399 -10.78 -0.77 7.73
C CYS A 399 -10.50 0.00 6.43
N ALA A 400 -11.02 -0.47 5.29
CA ALA A 400 -11.01 0.34 4.07
C ALA A 400 -11.83 1.62 4.31
N ALA A 401 -11.41 2.77 3.77
CA ALA A 401 -12.04 4.05 4.13
C ALA A 401 -13.55 4.06 3.84
N GLY A 402 -14.00 3.55 2.69
CA GLY A 402 -15.43 3.48 2.33
C GLY A 402 -16.28 2.57 3.21
N ALA A 403 -15.65 1.72 4.04
CA ALA A 403 -16.34 0.90 5.02
C ALA A 403 -16.46 1.58 6.40
N LEU A 404 -16.02 2.84 6.54
CA LEU A 404 -16.30 3.69 7.72
C LEU A 404 -17.71 4.28 7.63
N GLN A 405 -18.40 4.38 8.77
CA GLN A 405 -19.72 5.03 8.87
C GLN A 405 -19.70 6.24 9.82
N PRO A 406 -20.59 7.24 9.65
CA PRO A 406 -20.80 8.29 10.66
C PRO A 406 -21.06 7.68 12.06
N GLY A 407 -20.27 8.08 13.05
CA GLY A 407 -20.32 7.51 14.41
C GLY A 407 -19.38 6.32 14.64
N ASP A 408 -18.77 5.73 13.60
CA ASP A 408 -17.47 5.06 13.76
C ASP A 408 -16.45 6.07 14.31
N ARG A 409 -15.27 5.58 14.63
CA ARG A 409 -14.16 6.40 15.11
C ARG A 409 -12.86 5.93 14.43
N VAL A 410 -11.81 6.75 14.46
CA VAL A 410 -10.48 6.47 13.87
C VAL A 410 -9.35 6.80 14.84
N LEU A 411 -8.21 6.07 14.77
CA LEU A 411 -7.02 6.32 15.60
C LEU A 411 -6.37 7.63 15.17
N LEU A 412 -5.96 8.44 16.15
CA LEU A 412 -4.99 9.49 15.94
C LEU A 412 -3.61 9.03 16.42
N ASN A 413 -2.52 9.54 15.83
CA ASN A 413 -1.16 9.24 16.31
C ASN A 413 -0.87 9.84 17.70
N ASP A 414 -0.27 9.05 18.60
CA ASP A 414 0.14 9.48 19.95
C ASP A 414 1.64 9.85 20.02
N HIS A 415 2.04 10.94 19.37
CA HIS A 415 3.46 11.37 19.32
C HIS A 415 4.07 11.82 20.67
N ARG A 416 3.44 11.57 21.82
CA ARG A 416 3.93 12.07 23.12
C ARG A 416 5.31 11.56 23.51
N ALA A 417 5.71 10.38 23.02
CA ALA A 417 7.04 9.81 23.24
C ALA A 417 8.15 10.60 22.54
N ASN A 418 7.88 11.15 21.33
CA ASN A 418 8.82 11.99 20.59
C ASN A 418 8.08 13.19 19.97
N ALA A 419 7.88 14.23 20.79
CA ALA A 419 7.19 15.49 20.45
C ALA A 419 8.19 16.66 20.25
N GLN A 420 9.35 16.36 19.68
CA GLN A 420 10.42 17.31 19.35
C GLN A 420 10.92 17.08 17.91
N TRP A 421 11.20 18.15 17.17
CA TRP A 421 11.75 18.09 15.81
C TRP A 421 12.49 19.41 15.48
N PRO A 422 13.55 19.35 14.63
CA PRO A 422 14.39 20.49 14.27
C PRO A 422 13.67 21.51 13.36
N GLY A 423 14.38 22.56 12.95
CA GLY A 423 13.89 23.60 12.04
C GLY A 423 14.43 24.98 12.41
N ALA A 424 14.73 25.81 11.40
CA ALA A 424 15.45 27.08 11.55
C ALA A 424 14.78 28.15 12.44
N LEU A 425 13.47 28.08 12.69
CA LEU A 425 12.77 29.06 13.53
C LEU A 425 12.88 28.74 15.03
N THR A 426 13.11 29.79 15.82
CA THR A 426 13.18 29.77 17.29
C THR A 426 11.80 29.93 17.96
N ALA A 427 11.72 29.61 19.26
CA ALA A 427 10.55 29.89 20.08
C ALA A 427 10.21 31.40 20.13
N GLU A 428 11.23 32.26 20.16
CA GLU A 428 11.11 33.73 20.15
C GLU A 428 10.46 34.22 18.86
N GLN A 429 10.94 33.76 17.70
CA GLN A 429 10.36 34.06 16.39
C GLN A 429 8.91 33.54 16.31
N GLY A 430 8.68 32.29 16.71
CA GLY A 430 7.34 31.72 16.81
C GLY A 430 6.41 32.58 17.65
N TYR A 431 6.84 33.01 18.84
CA TYR A 431 6.05 33.83 19.77
C TYR A 431 5.58 35.14 19.15
N LEU A 432 6.49 35.84 18.46
CA LEU A 432 6.17 37.08 17.76
C LEU A 432 5.20 36.86 16.59
N LEU A 433 5.34 35.75 15.85
CA LEU A 433 4.41 35.36 14.79
C LEU A 433 3.03 34.98 15.34
N GLY A 434 2.97 34.36 16.53
CA GLY A 434 1.72 34.04 17.23
C GLY A 434 0.94 35.30 17.61
N LEU A 435 1.63 36.27 18.22
CA LEU A 435 1.08 37.60 18.50
C LEU A 435 0.70 38.36 17.22
N LEU A 436 1.46 38.18 16.12
CA LEU A 436 1.15 38.80 14.83
C LEU A 436 -0.13 38.23 14.21
N VAL A 437 -0.30 36.90 14.20
CA VAL A 437 -1.46 36.21 13.62
C VAL A 437 -2.74 36.49 14.41
N GLY A 438 -2.66 36.62 15.74
CA GLY A 438 -3.75 37.09 16.61
C GLY A 438 -4.06 38.59 16.48
N ASP A 439 -3.77 39.37 17.53
CA ASP A 439 -4.08 40.81 17.61
C ASP A 439 -3.22 41.71 16.70
N GLY A 440 -2.10 41.23 16.15
CA GLY A 440 -1.18 42.05 15.35
C GLY A 440 -1.69 42.49 13.96
N THR A 441 -1.00 43.46 13.36
CA THR A 441 -1.27 43.95 11.99
C THR A 441 -0.01 43.87 11.13
N LEU A 442 -0.06 43.11 10.04
CA LEU A 442 1.00 43.03 9.03
C LEU A 442 0.80 44.09 7.94
N LYS A 443 1.87 44.80 7.56
CA LYS A 443 1.85 45.82 6.51
C LYS A 443 3.15 45.84 5.71
N HIS A 444 3.14 46.53 4.57
CA HIS A 444 4.33 46.74 3.74
C HIS A 444 5.47 47.46 4.49
N GLU A 445 5.18 48.43 5.36
CA GLU A 445 6.25 49.20 6.04
C GLU A 445 6.80 48.52 7.31
N ALA A 446 5.99 47.73 8.03
CA ALA A 446 6.37 47.01 9.25
C ALA A 446 5.24 46.05 9.70
N ALA A 447 5.60 45.06 10.51
CA ALA A 447 4.64 44.37 11.36
C ALA A 447 4.42 45.20 12.62
N VAL A 448 3.17 45.29 13.07
CA VAL A 448 2.75 46.07 14.24
C VAL A 448 2.10 45.14 15.24
N LEU A 449 2.73 44.94 16.39
CA LEU A 449 2.10 44.31 17.55
C LEU A 449 1.47 45.42 18.40
N SER A 450 0.20 45.23 18.77
CA SER A 450 -0.56 46.17 19.61
C SER A 450 -0.97 45.49 20.92
N VAL A 451 -0.90 46.24 22.01
CA VAL A 451 -1.37 45.82 23.35
C VAL A 451 -2.19 46.95 23.95
N TRP A 452 -3.40 46.63 24.42
CA TRP A 452 -4.28 47.56 25.12
C TRP A 452 -4.31 47.20 26.61
N PRO A 453 -3.60 47.94 27.50
CA PRO A 453 -3.77 47.79 28.93
C PRO A 453 -5.23 48.09 29.30
N GLN A 454 -5.95 47.11 29.85
CA GLN A 454 -7.35 47.34 30.24
C GLN A 454 -7.46 48.49 31.25
N ALA A 455 -8.40 49.39 31.02
CA ALA A 455 -8.76 50.41 32.00
C ALA A 455 -9.10 49.72 33.34
N ALA A 456 -8.43 50.14 34.42
CA ALA A 456 -8.43 49.40 35.67
C ALA A 456 -9.84 49.14 36.19
N ALA A 457 -10.23 47.86 36.26
CA ALA A 457 -11.46 47.46 36.91
C ALA A 457 -11.44 47.92 38.37
N VAL A 458 -12.51 48.59 38.82
CA VAL A 458 -12.57 49.16 40.17
C VAL A 458 -12.43 48.03 41.20
N ASN A 459 -11.35 48.08 42.00
CA ASN A 459 -10.88 47.05 42.95
C ASN A 459 -10.11 45.85 42.35
N GLY A 460 -9.55 45.96 41.14
CA GLY A 460 -8.54 45.04 40.60
C GLY A 460 -7.09 45.51 40.82
N ALA A 461 -6.13 44.58 40.87
CA ALA A 461 -4.70 44.90 40.89
C ALA A 461 -4.21 45.37 39.49
N VAL A 462 -3.20 46.24 39.46
CA VAL A 462 -2.89 47.07 38.28
C VAL A 462 -1.90 46.41 37.31
N ASN A 463 -2.30 46.32 36.04
CA ASN A 463 -1.46 46.16 34.83
C ASN A 463 -0.40 45.03 34.82
N GLY A 464 -0.65 43.90 35.49
CA GLY A 464 0.23 42.72 35.43
C GLY A 464 0.31 42.11 34.02
N SER A 465 -0.84 41.65 33.50
CA SER A 465 -0.96 40.89 32.25
C SER A 465 -0.32 41.60 31.05
N ALA A 466 -0.76 42.82 30.73
CA ALA A 466 -0.25 43.59 29.59
C ALA A 466 1.25 43.86 29.70
N ARG A 467 1.77 44.14 30.91
CA ARG A 467 3.20 44.41 31.12
C ARG A 467 4.04 43.14 30.96
N ALA A 468 3.53 41.97 31.37
CA ALA A 468 4.22 40.70 31.19
C ALA A 468 4.30 40.31 29.70
N LEU A 469 3.19 40.43 28.97
CA LEU A 469 3.14 40.18 27.52
C LEU A 469 4.05 41.16 26.75
N MET A 470 3.99 42.46 27.05
CA MET A 470 4.90 43.45 26.46
C MET A 470 6.39 43.15 26.75
N ALA A 471 6.72 42.67 27.95
CA ALA A 471 8.09 42.34 28.33
C ALA A 471 8.61 41.10 27.57
N GLU A 472 7.82 40.02 27.48
CA GLU A 472 8.19 38.83 26.72
C GLU A 472 8.28 39.12 25.22
N ALA A 473 7.30 39.84 24.66
CA ALA A 473 7.33 40.26 23.26
C ALA A 473 8.54 41.16 22.95
N LEU A 474 8.94 42.05 23.88
CA LEU A 474 10.17 42.84 23.69
C LEU A 474 11.43 41.98 23.77
N ARG A 475 11.50 41.02 24.71
CA ARG A 475 12.61 40.06 24.82
C ARG A 475 12.78 39.27 23.52
N CYS A 476 11.69 38.77 22.95
CA CYS A 476 11.71 38.07 21.67
C CYS A 476 12.06 39.03 20.52
N ALA A 477 11.55 40.26 20.50
CA ALA A 477 11.87 41.23 19.44
C ALA A 477 13.35 41.67 19.44
N GLN A 478 14.02 41.61 20.60
CA GLN A 478 15.46 41.88 20.73
C GLN A 478 16.35 40.79 20.12
N THR A 479 15.84 39.58 19.83
CA THR A 479 16.60 38.54 19.12
C THR A 479 16.50 38.67 17.59
N LEU A 480 15.60 39.51 17.07
CA LEU A 480 15.51 39.84 15.65
C LEU A 480 16.54 40.92 15.27
N PRO A 481 16.98 40.96 13.99
CA PRO A 481 17.75 42.08 13.46
C PRO A 481 17.04 43.42 13.68
N HIS A 482 17.65 44.31 14.45
CA HIS A 482 17.11 45.62 14.79
C HIS A 482 18.19 46.71 14.66
N ARG A 483 17.75 47.94 14.41
CA ARG A 483 18.64 49.10 14.40
C ARG A 483 18.98 49.52 15.84
N ALA A 484 20.11 50.19 16.03
CA ALA A 484 20.55 50.70 17.34
C ALA A 484 19.60 51.75 17.97
N ASP A 485 18.64 52.30 17.21
CA ASP A 485 17.58 53.21 17.68
C ASP A 485 16.26 52.48 18.04
N PHE A 486 16.23 51.15 18.10
CA PHE A 486 15.02 50.37 18.38
C PHE A 486 14.55 50.51 19.84
N ALA A 487 13.65 51.46 20.08
CA ALA A 487 13.07 51.73 21.40
C ALA A 487 11.98 50.73 21.86
N GLY A 488 11.63 49.72 21.06
CA GLY A 488 10.61 48.73 21.40
C GLY A 488 9.18 49.27 21.38
N TRP A 489 8.56 49.41 22.55
CA TRP A 489 7.16 49.80 22.71
C TRP A 489 6.97 51.32 22.76
N SER A 490 5.94 51.80 22.05
CA SER A 490 5.53 53.21 21.99
C SER A 490 4.06 53.37 22.37
N GLU A 491 3.73 54.33 23.24
CA GLU A 491 2.33 54.64 23.55
C GLU A 491 1.69 55.45 22.41
N VAL A 492 0.50 55.05 21.97
CA VAL A 492 -0.28 55.78 20.98
C VAL A 492 -1.18 56.78 21.70
N ALA A 493 -0.73 58.03 21.72
CA ALA A 493 -1.41 59.15 22.39
C ALA A 493 -2.92 59.18 22.08
N GLY A 494 -3.73 59.17 23.16
CA GLY A 494 -5.20 59.23 23.07
C GLY A 494 -5.90 57.91 22.70
N ARG A 495 -5.21 56.77 22.56
CA ARG A 495 -5.82 55.46 22.24
C ARG A 495 -5.77 54.40 23.36
N GLY A 496 -5.00 54.62 24.42
CA GLY A 496 -4.80 53.59 25.47
C GLY A 496 -4.14 52.31 24.92
N GLU A 497 -3.26 52.48 23.93
CA GLU A 497 -2.69 51.41 23.12
C GLU A 497 -1.16 51.57 23.10
N TYR A 498 -0.44 50.49 23.34
CA TYR A 498 1.00 50.40 23.13
C TYR A 498 1.27 49.64 21.84
N ARG A 499 2.18 50.17 21.01
CA ARG A 499 2.59 49.57 19.74
C ARG A 499 4.09 49.33 19.69
N MET A 500 4.47 48.12 19.27
CA MET A 500 5.83 47.80 18.83
C MET A 500 5.80 47.57 17.32
N LYS A 501 6.63 48.31 16.59
CA LYS A 501 6.80 48.15 15.13
C LYS A 501 8.11 47.43 14.86
N SER A 502 8.09 46.37 14.08
CA SER A 502 9.31 45.68 13.62
C SER A 502 9.26 45.47 12.11
N ALA A 503 10.33 45.88 11.43
CA ALA A 503 10.55 45.56 10.02
C ALA A 503 10.89 44.07 9.89
N ALA A 504 11.86 43.57 10.67
CA ALA A 504 12.29 42.17 10.65
C ALA A 504 11.16 41.17 10.95
N LEU A 505 10.16 41.52 11.77
CA LEU A 505 8.99 40.66 11.98
C LEU A 505 8.02 40.67 10.78
N ARG A 506 7.96 41.74 9.99
CA ARG A 506 7.28 41.71 8.68
C ARG A 506 8.06 40.86 7.70
N ASP A 507 9.37 41.02 7.66
CA ASP A 507 10.24 40.30 6.72
C ASP A 507 10.11 38.79 6.97
N LEU A 508 10.25 38.35 8.22
CA LEU A 508 9.96 36.98 8.66
C LEU A 508 8.54 36.49 8.32
N ALA A 509 7.52 37.36 8.44
CA ALA A 509 6.16 36.98 8.09
C ALA A 509 5.96 36.85 6.56
N PHE A 510 6.62 37.68 5.77
CA PHE A 510 6.63 37.61 4.31
C PHE A 510 7.45 36.41 3.80
N GLU A 511 8.57 36.09 4.44
CA GLU A 511 9.38 34.88 4.21
C GLU A 511 8.56 33.61 4.44
N LEU A 512 7.70 33.59 5.47
CA LEU A 512 6.72 32.52 5.71
C LEU A 512 5.48 32.55 4.80
N GLY A 513 5.39 33.49 3.86
CA GLY A 513 4.29 33.61 2.89
C GLY A 513 3.02 34.29 3.40
N MET A 514 3.06 35.03 4.51
CA MET A 514 1.93 35.86 4.97
C MET A 514 1.81 37.14 4.13
N GLY A 515 0.57 37.61 3.92
CA GLY A 515 0.26 38.79 3.11
C GLY A 515 -0.27 39.97 3.92
N VAL A 516 -0.23 41.18 3.32
CA VAL A 516 -0.92 42.34 3.90
C VAL A 516 -2.43 42.13 3.78
N GLY A 517 -3.07 41.83 4.91
CA GLY A 517 -4.48 41.44 4.99
C GLY A 517 -4.73 39.93 5.06
N ASP A 518 -3.70 39.10 4.88
CA ASP A 518 -3.78 37.64 5.01
C ASP A 518 -2.73 37.11 5.99
N LYS A 519 -3.20 36.75 7.19
CA LYS A 519 -2.40 36.18 8.27
C LYS A 519 -2.68 34.68 8.41
N ALA A 520 -2.58 33.94 7.32
CA ALA A 520 -2.71 32.49 7.33
C ALA A 520 -1.68 31.83 8.25
N VAL A 521 -2.02 30.67 8.82
CA VAL A 521 -1.00 29.71 9.28
C VAL A 521 -0.59 28.92 8.04
N THR A 522 0.56 29.27 7.49
CA THR A 522 1.05 28.75 6.21
C THR A 522 1.72 27.39 6.36
N PRO A 523 1.88 26.60 5.27
CA PRO A 523 2.62 25.34 5.31
C PRO A 523 4.03 25.49 5.90
N ALA A 524 4.75 26.56 5.55
CA ALA A 524 6.07 26.87 6.11
C ALA A 524 6.06 27.04 7.65
N LEU A 525 4.98 27.60 8.22
CA LEU A 525 4.80 27.72 9.67
C LEU A 525 4.35 26.40 10.33
N GLU A 526 3.70 25.49 9.60
CA GLU A 526 3.44 24.12 10.07
C GLU A 526 4.65 23.19 9.97
N GLN A 527 5.53 23.40 8.99
CA GLN A 527 6.80 22.68 8.80
C GLN A 527 7.89 23.08 9.81
N ALA A 528 7.77 24.27 10.42
CA ALA A 528 8.73 24.82 11.38
C ALA A 528 8.92 23.98 12.67
N SER A 529 10.02 24.25 13.38
CA SER A 529 10.50 23.45 14.53
C SER A 529 9.49 23.26 15.66
N SER A 530 9.70 22.25 16.51
CA SER A 530 8.82 22.03 17.67
C SER A 530 8.85 23.20 18.65
N GLU A 531 9.95 23.96 18.71
CA GLU A 531 10.05 25.16 19.56
C GLU A 531 9.39 26.38 18.92
N ALA A 532 9.53 26.60 17.61
CA ALA A 532 8.76 27.61 16.89
C ALA A 532 7.25 27.34 16.97
N CYS A 533 6.84 26.06 16.86
CA CYS A 533 5.48 25.60 17.03
C CYS A 533 4.94 25.92 18.45
N ARG A 534 5.70 25.60 19.50
CA ARG A 534 5.34 25.96 20.89
C ARG A 534 5.28 27.47 21.10
N GLY A 535 6.26 28.21 20.60
CA GLY A 535 6.31 29.67 20.65
C GLY A 535 5.11 30.31 19.96
N PHE A 536 4.82 29.90 18.72
CA PHE A 536 3.67 30.34 17.95
C PHE A 536 2.35 30.09 18.67
N LEU A 537 2.16 28.86 19.17
CA LEU A 537 0.97 28.54 19.95
C LEU A 537 0.92 29.42 21.22
N ARG A 538 2.03 29.60 21.94
CA ARG A 538 2.06 30.45 23.15
C ARG A 538 1.66 31.90 22.84
N GLY A 539 2.22 32.49 21.78
CA GLY A 539 1.89 33.85 21.34
C GLY A 539 0.44 34.00 20.87
N PHE A 540 -0.05 33.06 20.08
CA PHE A 540 -1.42 33.10 19.57
C PHE A 540 -2.47 32.83 20.65
N PHE A 541 -2.15 31.99 21.66
CA PHE A 541 -2.97 31.84 22.85
C PHE A 541 -2.82 33.02 23.84
N ASP A 542 -1.67 33.70 23.90
CA ASP A 542 -1.49 34.96 24.66
C ASP A 542 -2.27 36.14 24.07
N ALA A 543 -2.54 36.17 22.76
CA ALA A 543 -3.51 37.06 22.13
C ALA A 543 -4.95 36.50 22.32
N ASP A 544 -5.44 35.74 21.34
CA ASP A 544 -6.83 35.29 21.17
C ASP A 544 -7.27 34.17 22.14
N GLY A 545 -6.31 33.52 22.82
CA GLY A 545 -6.57 32.38 23.69
C GLY A 545 -7.13 32.74 25.08
N SER A 546 -7.91 31.83 25.67
CA SER A 546 -8.58 32.04 26.96
C SER A 546 -8.65 30.80 27.85
N VAL A 547 -8.41 30.97 29.15
CA VAL A 547 -8.66 29.95 30.18
C VAL A 547 -10.12 30.06 30.63
N GLN A 548 -10.94 29.07 30.25
CA GLN A 548 -12.39 29.03 30.51
C GLN A 548 -12.79 27.83 31.38
N GLY A 549 -13.98 27.92 31.99
CA GLY A 549 -14.59 26.84 32.77
C GLY A 549 -14.31 26.92 34.27
N ASN A 550 -14.66 25.86 35.00
CA ASN A 550 -14.45 25.73 36.44
C ASN A 550 -14.49 24.25 36.86
N GLN A 551 -14.15 23.94 38.11
CA GLN A 551 -14.05 22.55 38.60
C GLN A 551 -15.36 21.73 38.48
N ALA A 552 -16.52 22.37 38.40
CA ALA A 552 -17.82 21.69 38.25
C ALA A 552 -18.21 21.42 36.78
N LYS A 553 -17.78 22.27 35.84
CA LYS A 553 -18.06 22.12 34.39
C LYS A 553 -16.87 21.63 33.56
N GLY A 554 -15.71 21.42 34.21
CA GLY A 554 -14.42 21.21 33.56
C GLY A 554 -13.71 22.54 33.23
N VAL A 555 -12.38 22.50 33.23
CA VAL A 555 -11.50 23.59 32.80
C VAL A 555 -11.01 23.29 31.37
N SER A 556 -10.86 24.34 30.56
CA SER A 556 -10.35 24.25 29.20
C SER A 556 -9.58 25.51 28.81
N VAL A 557 -8.47 25.35 28.09
CA VAL A 557 -7.91 26.44 27.27
C VAL A 557 -8.62 26.43 25.92
N ARG A 558 -8.97 27.61 25.41
CA ARG A 558 -9.74 27.76 24.17
C ARG A 558 -9.24 28.89 23.30
N LEU A 559 -9.38 28.71 21.99
CA LEU A 559 -9.05 29.66 20.94
C LEU A 559 -10.29 29.82 20.05
N ALA A 560 -10.78 31.05 19.86
CA ALA A 560 -11.94 31.34 19.01
C ALA A 560 -11.49 32.11 17.76
N GLN A 561 -12.00 31.71 16.59
CA GLN A 561 -11.68 32.32 15.28
C GLN A 561 -12.88 32.21 14.34
N SER A 562 -13.03 33.13 13.39
CA SER A 562 -13.85 32.91 12.19
C SER A 562 -13.13 32.09 11.11
N ASP A 563 -11.80 32.07 11.16
CA ASP A 563 -10.96 31.30 10.24
C ASP A 563 -10.89 29.82 10.68
N LEU A 564 -11.72 28.98 10.06
CA LEU A 564 -11.74 27.54 10.31
C LEU A 564 -10.45 26.83 9.86
N PRO A 565 -9.89 27.08 8.65
CA PRO A 565 -8.58 26.56 8.25
C PRO A 565 -7.46 26.85 9.27
N ARG A 566 -7.41 28.06 9.84
CA ARG A 566 -6.43 28.41 10.89
C ARG A 566 -6.60 27.54 12.15
N LEU A 567 -7.84 27.22 12.55
CA LEU A 567 -8.07 26.28 13.67
C LEU A 567 -7.71 24.82 13.31
N GLU A 568 -7.92 24.40 12.07
CA GLU A 568 -7.57 23.05 11.60
C GLU A 568 -6.05 22.87 11.51
N ALA A 569 -5.29 23.91 11.14
CA ALA A 569 -3.83 23.96 11.25
C ALA A 569 -3.36 23.89 12.72
N VAL A 570 -3.91 24.74 13.60
CA VAL A 570 -3.60 24.71 15.05
C VAL A 570 -3.95 23.35 15.68
N GLN A 571 -5.01 22.68 15.24
CA GLN A 571 -5.36 21.32 15.68
C GLN A 571 -4.31 20.28 15.25
N ARG A 572 -3.75 20.38 14.04
CA ARG A 572 -2.61 19.54 13.61
C ARG A 572 -1.39 19.80 14.48
N MET A 573 -0.97 21.06 14.62
CA MET A 573 0.19 21.48 15.44
C MET A 573 0.08 20.96 16.89
N LEU A 574 -1.10 21.09 17.52
CA LEU A 574 -1.35 20.58 18.86
C LEU A 574 -1.35 19.05 18.92
N LEU A 575 -1.93 18.33 17.95
CA LEU A 575 -1.90 16.87 17.91
C LEU A 575 -0.47 16.33 17.84
N ARG A 576 0.39 16.92 17.00
CA ARG A 576 1.80 16.55 16.83
C ARG A 576 2.62 16.74 18.12
N LEU A 577 2.30 17.76 18.91
CA LEU A 577 2.86 17.95 20.26
C LEU A 577 2.24 17.01 21.32
N GLY A 578 1.30 16.13 20.95
CA GLY A 578 0.63 15.18 21.85
C GLY A 578 -0.57 15.75 22.59
N MET A 579 -1.22 16.77 22.03
CA MET A 579 -2.36 17.49 22.62
C MET A 579 -3.59 17.50 21.66
N PRO A 580 -4.24 16.36 21.42
CA PRO A 580 -5.46 16.33 20.62
C PRO A 580 -6.53 17.26 21.21
N SER A 581 -6.97 18.22 20.39
CA SER A 581 -7.97 19.23 20.70
C SER A 581 -9.27 18.97 19.93
N ARG A 582 -10.33 19.70 20.25
CA ARG A 582 -11.59 19.65 19.50
C ARG A 582 -12.00 21.01 18.96
N ILE A 583 -12.30 21.09 17.67
CA ILE A 583 -12.95 22.24 17.03
C ILE A 583 -14.47 22.11 17.17
N TYR A 584 -15.11 23.19 17.61
CA TYR A 584 -16.56 23.37 17.58
C TYR A 584 -16.89 24.41 16.52
N ARG A 585 -17.48 23.99 15.40
CA ARG A 585 -17.90 24.90 14.32
C ARG A 585 -19.13 25.72 14.75
N ASP A 586 -19.26 26.95 14.24
CA ASP A 586 -20.44 27.83 14.37
C ASP A 586 -20.93 28.10 15.81
N ARG A 587 -19.98 28.12 16.77
CA ARG A 587 -20.28 28.29 18.20
C ARG A 587 -20.86 29.67 18.55
N ARG A 588 -20.63 30.67 17.69
CA ARG A 588 -21.48 31.86 17.54
C ARG A 588 -21.79 32.00 16.05
N ALA A 589 -23.05 32.23 15.69
CA ALA A 589 -23.45 32.40 14.30
C ALA A 589 -22.98 33.75 13.73
N ALA A 590 -22.96 33.88 12.39
CA ALA A 590 -22.75 35.16 11.73
C ALA A 590 -23.92 36.13 11.99
N GLY A 591 -23.63 37.43 12.04
CA GLY A 591 -24.61 38.48 12.34
C GLY A 591 -23.94 39.82 12.63
N GLU A 592 -24.70 40.82 13.06
CA GLU A 592 -24.13 42.10 13.51
C GLU A 592 -23.70 42.04 14.98
N SER A 593 -22.46 42.47 15.25
CA SER A 593 -21.92 42.62 16.60
C SER A 593 -21.43 44.04 16.82
N LEU A 594 -21.65 44.59 18.02
CA LEU A 594 -20.96 45.80 18.48
C LEU A 594 -19.52 45.42 18.88
N LEU A 595 -18.54 45.92 18.13
CA LEU A 595 -17.11 45.76 18.40
C LEU A 595 -16.46 47.14 18.63
N PRO A 596 -15.28 47.21 19.28
CA PRO A 596 -14.54 48.46 19.43
C PRO A 596 -14.25 49.13 18.08
N ASP A 597 -14.40 50.45 18.01
CA ASP A 597 -14.24 51.22 16.77
C ASP A 597 -12.79 51.64 16.44
N GLY A 598 -11.83 51.27 17.30
CA GLY A 598 -10.42 51.68 17.20
C GLY A 598 -10.13 53.12 17.69
N HIS A 599 -11.14 53.82 18.18
CA HIS A 599 -11.10 55.19 18.70
C HIS A 599 -11.60 55.32 20.16
N GLY A 600 -12.00 54.21 20.79
CA GLY A 600 -12.46 54.13 22.18
C GLY A 600 -13.98 54.06 22.34
N GLY A 601 -14.74 54.09 21.24
CA GLY A 601 -16.16 53.78 21.19
C GLY A 601 -16.43 52.35 20.73
N ALA A 602 -17.69 52.07 20.40
CA ALA A 602 -18.13 50.81 19.82
C ALA A 602 -19.05 51.06 18.62
N ARG A 603 -18.87 50.27 17.56
CA ARG A 603 -19.60 50.36 16.30
C ARG A 603 -20.16 48.98 15.93
N ALA A 604 -21.29 48.96 15.23
CA ALA A 604 -21.82 47.73 14.66
C ALA A 604 -20.99 47.30 13.45
N TYR A 605 -20.55 46.03 13.45
CA TYR A 605 -19.86 45.38 12.34
C TYR A 605 -20.56 44.08 11.98
N THR A 606 -20.62 43.78 10.68
CA THR A 606 -21.00 42.44 10.20
C THR A 606 -19.90 41.45 10.57
N THR A 607 -20.22 40.52 11.46
CA THR A 607 -19.31 39.48 11.96
C THR A 607 -19.59 38.13 11.33
N GLN A 608 -18.53 37.46 10.89
CA GLN A 608 -18.56 36.06 10.45
C GLN A 608 -18.84 35.12 11.63
N ALA A 609 -19.29 33.91 11.34
CA ALA A 609 -19.45 32.85 12.34
C ALA A 609 -18.12 32.61 13.08
N GLN A 610 -18.21 32.21 14.35
CA GLN A 610 -17.05 31.96 15.21
C GLN A 610 -16.99 30.49 15.60
N HIS A 611 -15.95 29.82 15.15
CA HIS A 611 -15.56 28.48 15.53
C HIS A 611 -14.69 28.57 16.82
N GLU A 612 -14.64 27.51 17.63
CA GLU A 612 -13.84 27.48 18.87
C GLU A 612 -13.08 26.15 19.01
N LEU A 613 -11.75 26.23 19.02
CA LEU A 613 -10.86 25.10 19.35
C LEU A 613 -10.69 25.00 20.87
N VAL A 614 -10.75 23.78 21.39
CA VAL A 614 -10.80 23.49 22.83
C VAL A 614 -9.78 22.43 23.22
N ILE A 615 -8.94 22.77 24.20
CA ILE A 615 -7.97 21.87 24.86
C ILE A 615 -8.45 21.60 26.29
N ALA A 616 -8.57 20.33 26.68
CA ALA A 616 -9.10 19.90 27.97
C ALA A 616 -8.53 18.54 28.40
N GLY A 617 -8.73 18.15 29.68
CA GLY A 617 -8.25 16.87 30.20
C GLY A 617 -6.72 16.83 30.36
N GLU A 618 -6.10 15.67 30.16
CA GLU A 618 -4.64 15.49 30.24
C GLU A 618 -3.89 16.42 29.27
N ALA A 619 -4.44 16.71 28.09
CA ALA A 619 -3.87 17.67 27.14
C ALA A 619 -3.78 19.12 27.70
N LEU A 620 -4.61 19.48 28.70
CA LEU A 620 -4.54 20.80 29.36
C LEU A 620 -3.31 20.93 30.28
N ALA A 621 -2.86 19.83 30.91
CA ALA A 621 -1.63 19.83 31.69
C ALA A 621 -0.41 19.94 30.77
N ARG A 622 -0.38 19.15 29.68
CA ARG A 622 0.68 19.23 28.67
C ARG A 622 0.73 20.59 27.96
N PHE A 623 -0.41 21.26 27.78
CA PHE A 623 -0.43 22.66 27.33
C PHE A 623 0.24 23.59 28.34
N ALA A 624 -0.04 23.45 29.64
CA ALA A 624 0.57 24.28 30.67
C ALA A 624 2.09 24.02 30.85
N GLU A 625 2.55 22.84 30.48
CA GLU A 625 3.94 22.38 30.52
C GLU A 625 4.75 22.85 29.31
N LEU A 626 4.22 22.66 28.09
CA LEU A 626 4.97 22.88 26.83
C LEU A 626 4.68 24.21 26.12
N ILE A 627 3.62 24.93 26.50
CA ILE A 627 3.18 26.16 25.83
C ILE A 627 2.92 27.26 26.87
N GLY A 628 1.98 27.04 27.78
CA GLY A 628 1.61 27.98 28.84
C GLY A 628 1.07 29.30 28.31
N PHE A 629 1.44 30.39 28.97
CA PHE A 629 1.13 31.79 28.65
C PHE A 629 2.31 32.66 29.11
N ALA A 630 2.52 33.84 28.52
CA ALA A 630 3.33 34.91 29.10
C ALA A 630 2.47 35.97 29.79
N ASP A 631 1.20 36.12 29.39
CA ASP A 631 0.21 36.89 30.13
C ASP A 631 0.08 36.33 31.56
N SER A 632 0.41 37.17 32.56
CA SER A 632 0.45 36.76 33.96
C SER A 632 -0.87 36.26 34.50
N ASP A 633 -1.98 36.72 33.94
CA ASP A 633 -3.33 36.52 34.46
C ASP A 633 -3.93 35.27 33.81
N LYS A 634 -3.70 35.04 32.52
CA LYS A 634 -3.94 33.76 31.84
C LYS A 634 -3.08 32.65 32.45
N ALA A 635 -1.78 32.90 32.69
CA ALA A 635 -0.88 31.95 33.37
C ALA A 635 -1.34 31.64 34.80
N THR A 636 -1.67 32.65 35.61
CA THR A 636 -2.17 32.47 36.98
C THR A 636 -3.51 31.74 36.99
N ARG A 637 -4.43 32.06 36.07
CA ARG A 637 -5.71 31.34 35.93
C ARG A 637 -5.51 29.88 35.54
N LEU A 638 -4.61 29.57 34.60
CA LEU A 638 -4.29 28.19 34.22
C LEU A 638 -3.70 27.42 35.40
N LYS A 639 -2.70 27.99 36.08
CA LYS A 639 -2.04 27.39 37.26
C LYS A 639 -3.03 27.15 38.40
N ALA A 640 -3.86 28.14 38.74
CA ALA A 640 -4.89 28.02 39.77
C ALA A 640 -5.92 26.94 39.40
N ALA A 641 -6.39 26.94 38.15
CA ALA A 641 -7.37 25.98 37.66
C ALA A 641 -6.83 24.54 37.59
N LEU A 642 -5.53 24.35 37.31
CA LEU A 642 -4.87 23.05 37.44
C LEU A 642 -4.71 22.64 38.91
N SER A 643 -4.24 23.52 39.79
CA SER A 643 -4.09 23.22 41.23
C SER A 643 -5.42 22.89 41.94
N GLY A 644 -6.56 23.31 41.39
CA GLY A 644 -7.89 23.00 41.91
C GLY A 644 -8.34 21.55 41.70
N TYR A 645 -7.64 20.77 40.87
CA TYR A 645 -7.99 19.37 40.60
C TYR A 645 -7.55 18.44 41.73
N LYS A 646 -8.52 18.01 42.56
CA LYS A 646 -8.33 17.02 43.63
C LYS A 646 -8.14 15.56 43.15
N ARG A 647 -8.07 15.33 41.83
CA ARG A 647 -7.92 14.04 41.16
C ARG A 647 -7.15 14.25 39.85
N SER A 648 -6.47 13.21 39.37
CA SER A 648 -5.82 13.24 38.05
C SER A 648 -6.80 13.63 36.94
N LEU A 649 -6.31 14.41 35.96
CA LEU A 649 -7.07 14.82 34.79
C LEU A 649 -7.53 13.62 33.94
N ASN A 650 -8.56 13.83 33.12
CA ASN A 650 -9.09 12.79 32.24
C ASN A 650 -8.06 12.39 31.18
N ARG A 651 -7.57 11.14 31.24
CA ARG A 651 -6.59 10.58 30.30
C ARG A 651 -7.07 10.66 28.85
N THR A 652 -6.26 11.31 28.02
CA THR A 652 -6.34 11.43 26.57
C THR A 652 -6.28 10.05 25.89
N ARG A 653 -6.91 9.91 24.73
CA ARG A 653 -7.09 8.62 24.04
C ARG A 653 -6.67 8.57 22.58
N PHE A 654 -6.32 9.70 21.96
CA PHE A 654 -5.91 9.77 20.55
C PHE A 654 -6.93 9.07 19.62
N VAL A 655 -8.17 9.55 19.71
CA VAL A 655 -9.34 8.99 19.03
C VAL A 655 -10.19 10.15 18.54
N ALA A 656 -10.51 10.14 17.24
CA ALA A 656 -11.52 10.98 16.64
C ALA A 656 -12.73 10.13 16.18
N THR A 657 -13.87 10.77 15.98
CA THR A 657 -15.17 10.19 15.62
C THR A 657 -15.52 10.60 14.21
N VAL A 658 -15.80 9.64 13.33
CA VAL A 658 -16.20 9.90 11.94
C VAL A 658 -17.50 10.70 11.93
N GLU A 659 -17.48 11.88 11.30
CA GLU A 659 -18.64 12.73 11.08
C GLU A 659 -19.30 12.39 9.74
N SER A 660 -18.50 12.33 8.68
CA SER A 660 -18.95 11.90 7.36
C SER A 660 -17.78 11.44 6.50
N LEU A 661 -18.07 10.58 5.53
CA LEU A 661 -17.25 10.42 4.34
C LEU A 661 -18.02 10.98 3.15
N ARG A 662 -17.33 11.73 2.29
CA ARG A 662 -17.91 12.39 1.11
C ARG A 662 -16.99 12.21 -0.08
N ALA A 663 -17.54 12.02 -1.28
CA ALA A 663 -16.75 12.15 -2.50
C ALA A 663 -16.22 13.59 -2.61
N ASP A 664 -14.92 13.73 -2.86
CA ASP A 664 -14.17 14.97 -2.66
C ASP A 664 -13.19 15.22 -3.82
N GLY A 665 -13.74 15.10 -5.03
CA GLY A 665 -13.00 15.23 -6.29
C GLY A 665 -12.34 13.94 -6.78
N ILE A 666 -11.54 14.10 -7.83
CA ILE A 666 -10.64 13.10 -8.39
C ILE A 666 -9.26 13.76 -8.34
N GLU A 667 -8.47 13.42 -7.32
CA GLU A 667 -7.23 14.13 -6.98
C GLU A 667 -6.06 13.19 -6.70
N ASP A 668 -4.84 13.72 -6.90
CA ASP A 668 -3.62 12.95 -7.18
C ASP A 668 -3.16 12.23 -5.92
N VAL A 669 -2.67 11.01 -6.13
CA VAL A 669 -2.46 9.97 -5.12
C VAL A 669 -1.16 9.21 -5.34
N TYR A 670 -0.74 8.50 -4.30
CA TYR A 670 0.60 8.13 -3.91
C TYR A 670 0.48 6.97 -2.90
N ASP A 671 1.39 6.03 -2.83
CA ASP A 671 1.52 5.20 -1.64
C ASP A 671 2.92 5.40 -1.09
N VAL A 672 3.13 4.97 0.14
CA VAL A 672 4.46 4.97 0.73
C VAL A 672 4.77 3.57 1.22
N GLN A 673 5.92 3.05 0.83
CA GLN A 673 6.43 1.86 1.48
C GLN A 673 6.95 2.28 2.86
N VAL A 674 6.14 2.01 3.88
CA VAL A 674 6.49 1.95 5.32
C VAL A 674 6.59 0.47 5.69
N PRO A 675 7.58 -0.27 5.14
CA PRO A 675 7.56 -1.73 5.04
C PRO A 675 7.88 -2.32 6.42
N GLY A 676 6.83 -2.68 7.17
CA GLY A 676 6.94 -3.23 8.53
C GLY A 676 5.68 -3.04 9.37
N ILE A 677 5.54 -1.91 10.07
CA ILE A 677 4.25 -1.53 10.66
C ILE A 677 3.17 -1.36 9.57
N ASN A 678 3.58 -1.11 8.32
CA ASN A 678 2.73 -0.90 7.15
C ASN A 678 1.69 0.20 7.39
N THR A 679 2.16 1.33 7.96
CA THR A 679 1.39 2.55 8.24
C THR A 679 2.28 3.78 8.41
N PHE A 680 1.73 4.94 8.08
CA PHE A 680 2.30 6.28 8.25
C PHE A 680 1.28 7.18 8.99
N ASP A 681 1.68 8.40 9.38
CA ASP A 681 0.73 9.45 9.79
C ASP A 681 0.14 10.15 8.56
N GLY A 682 -1.17 10.17 8.41
CA GLY A 682 -1.90 10.96 7.41
C GLY A 682 -2.90 11.90 8.06
N ASN A 683 -2.60 13.20 8.08
CA ASN A 683 -3.33 14.25 8.79
C ASN A 683 -3.62 13.93 10.26
N GLY A 684 -2.70 13.22 10.93
CA GLY A 684 -2.89 12.74 12.30
C GLY A 684 -3.40 11.30 12.42
N LEU A 685 -3.69 10.57 11.33
CA LEU A 685 -4.35 9.25 11.31
C LEU A 685 -3.41 8.14 10.77
N HIS A 686 -3.74 6.85 10.93
CA HIS A 686 -2.93 5.70 10.46
C HIS A 686 -3.48 5.06 9.15
N ALA A 687 -2.63 4.46 8.27
CA ALA A 687 -2.87 4.12 6.84
C ALA A 687 -2.26 2.75 6.34
N HIS A 688 -2.56 2.18 5.13
CA HIS A 688 -2.03 0.85 4.64
C HIS A 688 -2.30 0.42 3.14
N ASN A 689 -1.32 -0.26 2.51
CA ASN A 689 -1.14 -0.78 1.11
C ASN A 689 -1.88 -2.11 0.64
N CYS A 690 -1.62 -2.61 -0.61
CA CYS A 690 -2.21 -3.79 -1.35
C CYS A 690 -1.32 -4.39 -2.52
N GLY A 691 -1.68 -5.53 -3.18
CA GLY A 691 -1.04 -6.11 -4.42
C GLY A 691 -1.42 -7.58 -4.85
N GLU A 692 -1.35 -8.00 -6.15
CA GLU A 692 -1.54 -9.44 -6.62
C GLU A 692 -0.84 -10.00 -7.95
N GLN A 693 -1.54 -10.40 -9.06
CA GLN A 693 -1.18 -11.57 -9.98
C GLN A 693 -0.96 -11.31 -11.53
N PRO A 694 -0.10 -12.07 -12.30
CA PRO A 694 0.12 -11.95 -13.77
C PRO A 694 -0.81 -12.75 -14.73
N LEU A 695 -1.11 -12.22 -15.92
CA LEU A 695 -2.14 -12.72 -16.89
C LEU A 695 -1.81 -12.39 -18.39
N PRO A 696 -2.43 -13.06 -19.38
CA PRO A 696 -2.36 -12.70 -20.82
C PRO A 696 -3.20 -11.45 -21.17
N PRO A 697 -3.08 -10.90 -22.41
CA PRO A 697 -3.95 -9.85 -22.92
C PRO A 697 -5.44 -10.14 -22.70
N TYR A 698 -6.17 -9.18 -22.13
CA TYR A 698 -7.57 -9.31 -21.68
C TYR A 698 -7.83 -10.42 -20.64
N GLY A 699 -6.81 -11.11 -20.15
CA GLY A 699 -6.93 -12.17 -19.16
C GLY A 699 -7.46 -11.69 -17.81
N SER A 700 -7.99 -12.61 -17.01
CA SER A 700 -8.68 -12.33 -15.74
C SER A 700 -8.20 -13.20 -14.57
N CYS A 701 -7.96 -12.57 -13.43
CA CYS A 701 -7.52 -13.17 -12.16
C CYS A 701 -8.73 -13.68 -11.36
N LEU A 702 -9.16 -14.91 -11.67
CA LEU A 702 -10.12 -15.67 -10.86
C LEU A 702 -9.35 -16.47 -9.79
N LEU A 703 -9.51 -16.11 -8.51
CA LEU A 703 -8.70 -16.64 -7.39
C LEU A 703 -9.53 -17.42 -6.36
N GLY A 704 -8.87 -18.40 -5.72
CA GLY A 704 -9.34 -19.08 -4.52
C GLY A 704 -8.17 -19.55 -3.65
N SER A 705 -8.42 -19.87 -2.39
CA SER A 705 -7.39 -20.42 -1.50
C SER A 705 -7.95 -21.49 -0.57
N VAL A 706 -7.26 -22.63 -0.45
CA VAL A 706 -7.56 -23.66 0.56
C VAL A 706 -6.78 -23.37 1.83
N ASN A 707 -7.44 -23.32 2.99
CA ASN A 707 -6.76 -23.20 4.28
C ASN A 707 -6.15 -24.54 4.70
N LEU A 708 -4.83 -24.67 4.68
CA LEU A 708 -4.15 -25.93 5.02
C LEU A 708 -4.36 -26.37 6.48
N THR A 709 -4.66 -25.45 7.40
CA THR A 709 -4.71 -25.78 8.83
C THR A 709 -5.91 -26.65 9.23
N THR A 710 -6.94 -26.78 8.38
CA THR A 710 -8.11 -27.64 8.65
C THR A 710 -7.83 -29.14 8.47
N PHE A 711 -6.76 -29.49 7.76
CA PHE A 711 -6.40 -30.88 7.43
C PHE A 711 -5.39 -31.50 8.40
N VAL A 712 -4.78 -30.72 9.30
CA VAL A 712 -3.87 -31.30 10.31
C VAL A 712 -4.65 -32.11 11.34
N ARG A 713 -4.20 -33.35 11.59
CA ARG A 713 -4.70 -34.24 12.63
C ARG A 713 -3.64 -34.40 13.72
N ASP A 714 -4.08 -34.50 14.97
CA ASP A 714 -3.22 -34.58 16.17
C ASP A 714 -2.09 -33.51 16.22
N PRO A 715 -2.38 -32.22 15.91
CA PRO A 715 -1.36 -31.17 15.73
C PRO A 715 -0.44 -31.03 16.96
N PHE A 716 0.85 -30.80 16.70
CA PHE A 716 1.96 -30.76 17.68
C PHE A 716 2.20 -32.08 18.47
N GLY A 717 1.27 -33.03 18.43
CA GLY A 717 1.36 -34.31 19.11
C GLY A 717 2.33 -35.29 18.45
N PRO A 718 2.59 -36.46 19.06
CA PRO A 718 3.46 -37.50 18.52
C PRO A 718 2.84 -38.26 17.32
N LYS A 719 1.65 -37.86 16.87
CA LYS A 719 0.94 -38.41 15.69
C LYS A 719 0.53 -37.32 14.69
N ALA A 720 1.09 -36.12 14.83
CA ALA A 720 0.82 -34.98 13.96
C ALA A 720 1.01 -35.37 12.49
N ARG A 721 -0.04 -35.20 11.68
CA ARG A 721 -0.05 -35.57 10.25
C ARG A 721 -1.05 -34.73 9.47
N PHE A 722 -0.91 -34.70 8.16
CA PHE A 722 -1.84 -34.06 7.25
C PHE A 722 -2.87 -35.06 6.70
N ASP A 723 -4.13 -34.64 6.58
CA ASP A 723 -5.25 -35.44 6.04
C ASP A 723 -5.36 -35.23 4.53
N TRP A 724 -4.56 -35.99 3.79
CA TRP A 724 -4.48 -35.94 2.33
C TRP A 724 -5.81 -36.28 1.63
N ASP A 725 -6.66 -37.11 2.24
CA ASP A 725 -7.92 -37.54 1.65
C ASP A 725 -9.00 -36.44 1.77
N GLU A 726 -9.17 -35.82 2.94
CA GLU A 726 -10.07 -34.66 3.05
C GLU A 726 -9.51 -33.45 2.30
N TYR A 727 -8.18 -33.28 2.21
CA TYR A 727 -7.55 -32.23 1.39
C TYR A 727 -7.90 -32.37 -0.10
N ARG A 728 -7.65 -33.55 -0.69
CA ARG A 728 -8.00 -33.81 -2.10
C ARG A 728 -9.48 -33.61 -2.36
N GLU A 729 -10.37 -34.10 -1.49
CA GLU A 729 -11.82 -33.94 -1.68
C GLU A 729 -12.27 -32.46 -1.60
N VAL A 730 -11.70 -31.65 -0.70
CA VAL A 730 -11.97 -30.19 -0.65
C VAL A 730 -11.46 -29.50 -1.91
N VAL A 731 -10.24 -29.81 -2.38
CA VAL A 731 -9.70 -29.29 -3.65
C VAL A 731 -10.62 -29.65 -4.82
N LYS A 732 -11.07 -30.91 -4.93
CA LYS A 732 -11.97 -31.34 -6.02
C LYS A 732 -13.27 -30.55 -6.06
N VAL A 733 -13.95 -30.44 -4.91
CA VAL A 733 -15.23 -29.70 -4.84
C VAL A 733 -15.02 -28.20 -5.07
N PHE A 734 -13.93 -27.62 -4.55
CA PHE A 734 -13.62 -26.21 -4.74
C PHE A 734 -13.20 -25.88 -6.19
N THR A 735 -12.64 -26.85 -6.91
CA THR A 735 -12.29 -26.70 -8.34
C THR A 735 -13.53 -26.48 -9.20
N ARG A 736 -14.59 -27.29 -8.99
CA ARG A 736 -15.89 -27.05 -9.65
C ARG A 736 -16.52 -25.73 -9.20
N MET A 737 -16.38 -25.38 -7.92
CA MET A 737 -16.89 -24.10 -7.41
C MET A 737 -16.24 -22.90 -8.13
N LEU A 738 -14.94 -22.94 -8.41
CA LEU A 738 -14.25 -21.92 -9.20
C LEU A 738 -14.64 -21.95 -10.68
N ASP A 739 -14.79 -23.13 -11.32
CA ASP A 739 -15.33 -23.23 -12.69
C ASP A 739 -16.72 -22.57 -12.81
N ASN A 740 -17.57 -22.71 -11.79
CA ASN A 740 -18.90 -22.09 -11.78
C ASN A 740 -18.86 -20.55 -11.59
N VAL A 741 -17.78 -19.96 -11.05
CA VAL A 741 -17.63 -18.49 -10.96
C VAL A 741 -17.45 -17.87 -12.35
N VAL A 742 -16.91 -18.63 -13.33
CA VAL A 742 -16.75 -18.17 -14.72
C VAL A 742 -18.08 -17.72 -15.31
N GLU A 743 -19.19 -18.39 -14.99
CA GLU A 743 -20.54 -18.03 -15.48
C GLU A 743 -21.07 -16.72 -14.88
N ILE A 744 -20.56 -16.31 -13.70
CA ILE A 744 -20.97 -15.09 -12.99
C ILE A 744 -19.82 -14.07 -12.84
N ASN A 745 -18.90 -14.04 -13.82
CA ASN A 745 -17.68 -13.23 -13.80
C ASN A 745 -17.96 -11.71 -13.68
N GLY A 746 -19.01 -11.19 -14.32
CA GLY A 746 -19.37 -9.77 -14.31
C GLY A 746 -18.29 -8.82 -14.88
N LEU A 747 -17.42 -9.31 -15.77
CA LEU A 747 -16.39 -8.50 -16.45
C LEU A 747 -17.03 -7.53 -17.45
N PRO A 748 -16.49 -6.31 -17.63
CA PRO A 748 -17.12 -5.26 -18.44
C PRO A 748 -16.85 -5.39 -19.94
N LEU A 749 -15.62 -5.73 -20.35
CA LEU A 749 -15.23 -5.83 -21.76
C LEU A 749 -15.67 -7.18 -22.35
N GLU A 750 -15.95 -7.19 -23.65
CA GLU A 750 -16.32 -8.44 -24.33
C GLU A 750 -15.11 -9.36 -24.50
N GLN A 751 -13.94 -8.80 -24.80
CA GLN A 751 -12.68 -9.54 -24.93
C GLN A 751 -12.32 -10.26 -23.62
N GLN A 752 -12.50 -9.59 -22.48
CA GLN A 752 -12.30 -10.19 -21.14
C GLN A 752 -13.30 -11.33 -20.85
N ARG A 753 -14.55 -11.18 -21.29
CA ARG A 753 -15.56 -12.26 -21.20
C ARG A 753 -15.21 -13.43 -22.13
N ASN A 754 -14.72 -13.15 -23.33
CA ASN A 754 -14.32 -14.17 -24.31
C ASN A 754 -13.07 -14.95 -23.83
N GLU A 755 -12.11 -14.29 -23.20
CA GLU A 755 -10.97 -14.93 -22.54
C GLU A 755 -11.42 -15.87 -21.42
N ILE A 756 -12.20 -15.38 -20.45
CA ILE A 756 -12.59 -16.22 -19.31
C ILE A 756 -13.53 -17.37 -19.72
N LEU A 757 -14.47 -17.14 -20.66
CA LEU A 757 -15.37 -18.20 -21.14
C LEU A 757 -14.65 -19.21 -22.05
N GLY A 758 -13.72 -18.76 -22.90
CA GLY A 758 -13.02 -19.60 -23.86
C GLY A 758 -11.91 -20.47 -23.25
N LYS A 759 -11.26 -19.99 -22.19
CA LYS A 759 -10.09 -20.62 -21.56
C LYS A 759 -10.30 -21.08 -20.12
N ARG A 760 -11.29 -20.49 -19.43
CA ARG A 760 -11.76 -20.85 -18.07
C ARG A 760 -10.66 -20.87 -17.00
N ARG A 761 -9.61 -20.07 -17.23
CA ARG A 761 -8.43 -19.90 -16.35
C ARG A 761 -8.88 -19.50 -14.94
N HIS A 762 -8.40 -20.24 -13.94
CA HIS A 762 -8.46 -19.83 -12.54
C HIS A 762 -7.18 -20.19 -11.81
N GLY A 763 -7.02 -19.62 -10.61
CA GLY A 763 -5.90 -19.84 -9.71
C GLY A 763 -6.39 -20.23 -8.33
N MET A 764 -6.48 -21.52 -8.08
CA MET A 764 -6.52 -22.07 -6.73
C MET A 764 -5.11 -22.06 -6.15
N GLY A 765 -4.97 -21.46 -4.97
CA GLY A 765 -3.80 -21.61 -4.14
C GLY A 765 -4.18 -22.18 -2.79
N PHE A 766 -3.30 -21.97 -1.82
CA PHE A 766 -3.57 -22.28 -0.42
C PHE A 766 -3.00 -21.19 0.49
N LEU A 767 -3.40 -21.23 1.75
CA LEU A 767 -2.92 -20.35 2.81
C LEU A 767 -2.67 -21.16 4.10
N GLY A 768 -1.95 -20.56 5.05
CA GLY A 768 -1.62 -21.20 6.31
C GLY A 768 -0.48 -22.22 6.20
N LEU A 769 0.42 -22.12 5.23
CA LEU A 769 1.55 -23.04 5.09
C LEU A 769 2.46 -23.01 6.32
N GLY A 770 2.92 -21.83 6.74
CA GLY A 770 3.75 -21.67 7.94
C GLY A 770 3.06 -22.16 9.21
N SER A 771 1.77 -21.86 9.38
CA SER A 771 0.94 -22.41 10.46
C SER A 771 0.89 -23.95 10.43
N THR A 772 0.70 -24.53 9.25
CA THR A 772 0.59 -25.99 9.04
C THR A 772 1.91 -26.70 9.33
N LEU A 773 3.03 -26.16 8.82
CA LEU A 773 4.37 -26.66 9.10
C LEU A 773 4.65 -26.64 10.62
N THR A 774 4.34 -25.54 11.30
CA THR A 774 4.48 -25.43 12.76
C THR A 774 3.59 -26.44 13.50
N MET A 775 2.35 -26.67 13.04
CA MET A 775 1.43 -27.69 13.57
C MET A 775 1.88 -29.14 13.28
N LEU A 776 2.67 -29.36 12.24
CA LEU A 776 3.37 -30.62 11.93
C LEU A 776 4.76 -30.72 12.58
N LYS A 777 5.17 -29.70 13.34
CA LYS A 777 6.48 -29.58 14.02
C LYS A 777 7.68 -29.46 13.08
N MET A 778 7.44 -29.08 11.82
CA MET A 778 8.45 -28.81 10.81
C MET A 778 8.87 -27.34 10.89
N ARG A 779 10.17 -27.06 10.94
CA ARG A 779 10.66 -25.68 10.79
C ARG A 779 10.49 -25.24 9.34
N TYR A 780 9.95 -24.04 9.10
CA TYR A 780 9.95 -23.43 7.76
C TYR A 780 11.38 -23.41 7.18
N GLY A 781 11.51 -23.58 5.86
CA GLY A 781 12.81 -23.67 5.16
C GLY A 781 13.55 -25.00 5.27
N SER A 782 13.22 -25.87 6.23
CA SER A 782 13.85 -27.20 6.35
C SER A 782 13.50 -28.14 5.18
N ALA A 783 14.34 -29.13 4.90
CA ALA A 783 14.12 -30.09 3.81
C ALA A 783 12.75 -30.80 3.89
N ASP A 784 12.31 -31.18 5.10
CA ASP A 784 10.99 -31.77 5.35
C ASP A 784 9.85 -30.79 5.02
N ALA A 785 10.03 -29.50 5.34
CA ALA A 785 9.07 -28.46 5.01
C ALA A 785 9.02 -28.14 3.50
N VAL A 786 10.16 -28.18 2.82
CA VAL A 786 10.26 -28.04 1.36
C VAL A 786 9.56 -29.21 0.66
N GLY A 787 9.84 -30.45 1.08
CA GLY A 787 9.15 -31.66 0.57
C GLY A 787 7.64 -31.62 0.82
N PHE A 788 7.21 -31.29 2.04
CA PHE A 788 5.78 -31.12 2.35
C PHE A 788 5.11 -30.02 1.50
N THR A 789 5.81 -28.91 1.24
CA THR A 789 5.31 -27.82 0.38
C THR A 789 5.14 -28.28 -1.07
N GLU A 790 6.06 -29.10 -1.58
CA GLU A 790 5.91 -29.73 -2.89
C GLU A 790 4.71 -30.69 -2.90
N ASP A 791 4.61 -31.60 -1.92
CA ASP A 791 3.53 -32.58 -1.80
C ASP A 791 2.14 -31.92 -1.79
N VAL A 792 1.94 -30.89 -0.96
CA VAL A 792 0.68 -30.12 -0.91
C VAL A 792 0.35 -29.49 -2.28
N SER A 793 1.35 -28.90 -2.92
CA SER A 793 1.16 -28.24 -4.22
C SER A 793 0.85 -29.25 -5.34
N ARG A 794 1.49 -30.42 -5.31
CA ARG A 794 1.27 -31.53 -6.25
C ARG A 794 -0.12 -32.14 -6.09
N GLU A 795 -0.52 -32.50 -4.87
CA GLU A 795 -1.83 -33.10 -4.61
C GLU A 795 -2.97 -32.12 -4.98
N MET A 796 -2.77 -30.81 -4.79
CA MET A 796 -3.69 -29.78 -5.25
C MET A 796 -3.83 -29.77 -6.78
N ALA A 797 -2.70 -29.76 -7.50
CA ALA A 797 -2.69 -29.74 -8.97
C ALA A 797 -3.31 -31.01 -9.57
N VAL A 798 -2.92 -32.21 -9.09
CA VAL A 798 -3.44 -33.49 -9.62
C VAL A 798 -4.94 -33.61 -9.37
N ALA A 799 -5.43 -33.35 -8.15
CA ALA A 799 -6.86 -33.37 -7.85
C ALA A 799 -7.65 -32.32 -8.66
N GLY A 800 -7.02 -31.20 -8.99
CA GLY A 800 -7.53 -30.21 -9.95
C GLY A 800 -7.72 -30.77 -11.35
N TRP A 801 -6.69 -31.40 -11.92
CA TRP A 801 -6.74 -31.96 -13.29
C TRP A 801 -7.69 -33.15 -13.43
N GLU A 802 -7.86 -33.96 -12.38
CA GLU A 802 -8.90 -34.99 -12.33
C GLU A 802 -10.30 -34.37 -12.51
N VAL A 803 -10.61 -33.31 -11.76
CA VAL A 803 -11.88 -32.59 -11.91
C VAL A 803 -11.96 -31.79 -13.22
N ALA A 804 -10.82 -31.37 -13.78
CA ALA A 804 -10.77 -30.78 -15.12
C ALA A 804 -11.26 -31.77 -16.19
N LEU A 805 -10.88 -33.05 -16.06
CA LEU A 805 -11.31 -34.11 -16.96
C LEU A 805 -12.79 -34.49 -16.73
N ASP A 806 -13.21 -34.67 -15.48
CA ASP A 806 -14.59 -35.05 -15.17
C ASP A 806 -15.59 -33.96 -15.57
N LEU A 807 -15.27 -32.68 -15.32
CA LEU A 807 -16.08 -31.56 -15.81
C LEU A 807 -16.01 -31.37 -17.33
N ALA A 808 -14.94 -31.84 -18.01
CA ALA A 808 -14.92 -31.85 -19.46
C ALA A 808 -15.87 -32.92 -20.03
N LYS A 809 -15.95 -34.10 -19.39
CA LYS A 809 -16.90 -35.16 -19.72
C LYS A 809 -18.36 -34.75 -19.44
N GLU A 810 -18.60 -33.98 -18.37
CA GLU A 810 -19.95 -33.56 -17.96
C GLU A 810 -20.45 -32.27 -18.65
N LYS A 811 -19.64 -31.20 -18.64
CA LYS A 811 -20.03 -29.85 -19.08
C LYS A 811 -19.37 -29.42 -20.40
N GLY A 812 -18.54 -30.28 -21.01
CA GLY A 812 -17.67 -29.94 -22.13
C GLY A 812 -16.36 -29.29 -21.70
N ALA A 813 -15.28 -29.58 -22.44
CA ALA A 813 -13.98 -28.96 -22.26
C ALA A 813 -13.99 -27.43 -22.56
N ALA A 814 -12.95 -26.72 -22.14
CA ALA A 814 -12.75 -25.31 -22.47
C ALA A 814 -12.80 -25.11 -24.01
N PRO A 815 -13.55 -24.14 -24.55
CA PRO A 815 -13.71 -23.95 -25.99
C PRO A 815 -12.41 -23.81 -26.79
N VAL A 816 -11.33 -23.33 -26.18
CA VAL A 816 -9.99 -23.27 -26.78
C VAL A 816 -9.35 -24.65 -27.03
N LEU A 817 -9.73 -25.68 -26.26
CA LEU A 817 -9.18 -27.03 -26.37
C LEU A 817 -9.94 -27.92 -27.38
N LEU A 818 -11.14 -27.51 -27.79
CA LEU A 818 -11.97 -28.22 -28.77
C LEU A 818 -11.80 -27.72 -30.21
N ARG A 819 -10.98 -26.68 -30.42
CA ARG A 819 -10.63 -26.14 -31.74
C ARG A 819 -9.42 -26.89 -32.30
N ASP A 820 -9.41 -27.09 -33.61
CA ASP A 820 -8.21 -27.45 -34.35
C ASP A 820 -7.38 -26.20 -34.65
N TYR A 821 -6.06 -26.34 -34.57
CA TYR A 821 -5.06 -25.32 -34.86
C TYR A 821 -4.17 -25.79 -35.99
N THR A 822 -3.79 -24.89 -36.89
CA THR A 822 -2.75 -25.17 -37.88
C THR A 822 -1.38 -25.20 -37.18
N VAL A 823 -0.62 -26.28 -37.36
CA VAL A 823 0.77 -26.39 -36.92
C VAL A 823 1.61 -25.37 -37.70
N THR A 824 2.29 -24.48 -36.97
CA THR A 824 3.19 -23.46 -37.52
C THR A 824 4.65 -23.82 -37.26
N GLY A 825 5.58 -23.17 -37.97
CA GLY A 825 7.01 -23.30 -37.65
C GLY A 825 7.33 -22.83 -36.23
N ASP A 826 6.60 -21.82 -35.71
CA ASP A 826 6.67 -21.40 -34.30
C ASP A 826 6.35 -22.54 -33.33
N MET A 827 5.30 -23.33 -33.59
CA MET A 827 4.95 -24.47 -32.75
C MET A 827 6.05 -25.54 -32.78
N LEU A 828 6.54 -25.90 -33.96
CA LEU A 828 7.61 -26.90 -34.11
C LEU A 828 8.94 -26.41 -33.51
N ARG A 829 9.23 -25.11 -33.54
CA ARG A 829 10.40 -24.49 -32.88
C ARG A 829 10.27 -24.50 -31.35
N LYS A 830 9.10 -24.16 -30.81
CA LYS A 830 8.82 -24.15 -29.36
C LYS A 830 8.67 -25.55 -28.75
N ARG A 831 8.21 -26.52 -29.55
CA ARG A 831 7.96 -27.92 -29.18
C ARG A 831 8.52 -28.88 -30.24
N PRO A 832 9.86 -29.03 -30.35
CA PRO A 832 10.50 -29.89 -31.33
C PRO A 832 10.17 -31.38 -31.15
N GLU A 833 9.51 -31.79 -30.07
CA GLU A 833 8.86 -33.09 -29.95
C GLU A 833 7.70 -33.30 -30.96
N MET A 834 6.95 -32.27 -31.34
CA MET A 834 5.83 -32.40 -32.30
C MET A 834 6.31 -32.92 -33.66
N ALA A 835 7.48 -32.47 -34.12
CA ALA A 835 8.10 -32.96 -35.35
C ALA A 835 8.60 -34.41 -35.24
N LYS A 836 8.92 -34.90 -34.03
CA LYS A 836 9.27 -36.31 -33.78
C LYS A 836 8.04 -37.22 -33.78
N ASP A 837 6.91 -36.68 -33.31
CA ASP A 837 5.60 -37.33 -33.36
C ASP A 837 4.95 -37.27 -34.76
N GLY A 838 5.60 -36.58 -35.71
CA GLY A 838 5.29 -36.61 -37.14
C GLY A 838 4.62 -35.35 -37.71
N TYR A 839 4.31 -34.34 -36.88
CA TYR A 839 3.62 -33.12 -37.31
C TYR A 839 4.51 -32.21 -38.20
N GLN A 840 3.90 -31.65 -39.23
CA GLN A 840 4.51 -30.75 -40.22
C GLN A 840 3.76 -29.41 -40.29
N VAL A 841 4.40 -28.38 -40.84
CA VAL A 841 3.76 -27.07 -41.00
C VAL A 841 2.57 -27.18 -41.96
N GLY A 842 1.40 -26.72 -41.51
CA GLY A 842 0.13 -26.85 -42.23
C GLY A 842 -0.80 -27.96 -41.74
N ASP A 843 -0.31 -28.91 -40.92
CA ASP A 843 -1.17 -29.94 -40.32
C ASP A 843 -2.21 -29.34 -39.36
N ALA A 844 -3.34 -30.02 -39.18
CA ALA A 844 -4.35 -29.66 -38.18
C ALA A 844 -4.17 -30.49 -36.90
N ILE A 845 -4.14 -29.83 -35.74
CA ILE A 845 -4.01 -30.48 -34.43
C ILE A 845 -5.03 -29.90 -33.41
N PRO A 846 -5.78 -30.71 -32.65
CA PRO A 846 -6.71 -30.21 -31.64
C PRO A 846 -5.99 -29.54 -30.46
N GLY A 847 -6.54 -28.44 -29.96
CA GLY A 847 -5.99 -27.69 -28.82
C GLY A 847 -5.82 -28.53 -27.55
N ARG A 848 -6.68 -29.53 -27.31
CA ARG A 848 -6.51 -30.51 -26.22
C ARG A 848 -5.22 -31.34 -26.32
N VAL A 849 -4.72 -31.61 -27.52
CA VAL A 849 -3.44 -32.31 -27.73
C VAL A 849 -2.27 -31.35 -27.49
N LEU A 850 -2.35 -30.12 -27.98
CA LEU A 850 -1.38 -29.04 -27.71
C LEU A 850 -1.26 -28.71 -26.21
N HIS A 851 -2.38 -28.78 -25.47
CA HIS A 851 -2.43 -28.67 -24.02
C HIS A 851 -1.80 -29.88 -23.34
N ALA A 852 -2.39 -31.06 -23.49
CA ALA A 852 -2.04 -32.23 -22.69
C ALA A 852 -0.66 -32.82 -23.03
N LYS A 853 -0.32 -32.97 -24.32
CA LYS A 853 0.95 -33.58 -24.74
C LYS A 853 2.10 -32.58 -24.84
N TYR A 854 1.81 -31.32 -25.17
CA TYR A 854 2.82 -30.34 -25.55
C TYR A 854 2.92 -29.11 -24.63
N SER A 855 2.10 -28.97 -23.57
CA SER A 855 2.46 -28.07 -22.46
C SER A 855 3.58 -28.67 -21.62
N ARG A 856 4.65 -27.91 -21.36
CA ARG A 856 5.73 -28.30 -20.46
C ARG A 856 5.25 -28.55 -19.03
N TYR A 857 4.16 -27.89 -18.62
CA TYR A 857 3.51 -28.13 -17.34
C TYR A 857 2.66 -29.42 -17.35
N MET A 858 1.88 -29.69 -18.40
CA MET A 858 1.12 -30.95 -18.49
C MET A 858 2.04 -32.17 -18.67
N GLN A 859 3.19 -32.02 -19.33
CA GLN A 859 4.27 -33.02 -19.35
C GLN A 859 4.81 -33.32 -17.94
N ARG A 860 4.84 -32.34 -17.02
CA ARG A 860 5.14 -32.58 -15.59
C ARG A 860 3.99 -33.28 -14.87
N ILE A 861 2.73 -32.93 -15.11
CA ILE A 861 1.59 -33.69 -14.58
C ILE A 861 1.65 -35.15 -15.06
N ALA A 862 2.10 -35.41 -16.29
CA ALA A 862 2.23 -36.75 -16.85
C ALA A 862 3.32 -37.61 -16.18
N THR A 863 4.29 -37.05 -15.44
CA THR A 863 5.28 -37.87 -14.71
C THR A 863 4.70 -38.55 -13.47
N VAL A 864 3.58 -38.03 -12.95
CA VAL A 864 2.88 -38.55 -11.75
C VAL A 864 1.48 -39.07 -12.05
N ALA A 865 0.83 -38.58 -13.11
CA ALA A 865 -0.51 -38.96 -13.54
C ALA A 865 -0.62 -39.13 -15.07
N PRO A 866 0.15 -40.04 -15.71
CA PRO A 866 0.17 -40.20 -17.17
C PRO A 866 -1.20 -40.51 -17.77
N ASN A 867 -1.94 -41.46 -17.18
CA ASN A 867 -3.27 -41.89 -17.65
C ASN A 867 -4.34 -40.78 -17.55
N LEU A 868 -4.11 -39.75 -16.73
CA LEU A 868 -4.96 -38.57 -16.64
C LEU A 868 -4.67 -37.62 -17.80
N VAL A 869 -3.40 -37.36 -18.08
CA VAL A 869 -2.97 -36.51 -19.19
C VAL A 869 -3.31 -37.13 -20.55
N GLU A 870 -3.26 -38.46 -20.69
CA GLU A 870 -3.72 -39.17 -21.89
C GLU A 870 -5.23 -38.95 -22.15
N GLN A 871 -6.08 -39.17 -21.14
CA GLN A 871 -7.53 -38.88 -21.25
C GLN A 871 -7.84 -37.40 -21.48
N LEU A 872 -7.01 -36.48 -20.96
CA LEU A 872 -7.11 -35.05 -21.23
C LEU A 872 -6.72 -34.71 -22.69
N ALA A 873 -5.82 -35.46 -23.32
CA ALA A 873 -5.53 -35.31 -24.75
C ALA A 873 -6.68 -35.81 -25.64
N GLU A 874 -7.40 -36.86 -25.20
CA GLU A 874 -8.59 -37.38 -25.90
C GLU A 874 -9.83 -36.50 -25.71
N THR A 875 -10.10 -36.07 -24.48
CA THR A 875 -11.35 -35.37 -24.08
C THR A 875 -11.21 -33.84 -24.13
N GLY A 876 -10.05 -33.33 -23.74
CA GLY A 876 -9.85 -31.95 -23.30
C GLY A 876 -10.09 -31.75 -21.80
N ALA A 877 -9.61 -30.62 -21.28
CA ALA A 877 -9.82 -30.17 -19.90
C ALA A 877 -10.96 -29.15 -19.81
N ARG A 878 -11.72 -29.08 -18.71
CA ARG A 878 -12.74 -28.06 -18.48
C ARG A 878 -12.17 -26.63 -18.47
N PHE A 879 -10.93 -26.49 -18.02
CA PHE A 879 -10.20 -25.23 -17.90
C PHE A 879 -8.74 -25.44 -18.29
N THR A 880 -8.10 -24.37 -18.75
CA THR A 880 -6.70 -24.43 -19.21
C THR A 880 -5.68 -24.30 -18.10
N HIS A 881 -6.06 -23.70 -16.98
CA HIS A 881 -5.21 -23.35 -15.83
C HIS A 881 -6.04 -23.47 -14.55
N HIS A 882 -5.41 -24.01 -13.51
CA HIS A 882 -6.02 -24.38 -12.24
C HIS A 882 -5.42 -23.64 -11.05
N THR A 883 -4.11 -23.34 -11.09
CA THR A 883 -3.30 -23.11 -9.88
C THR A 883 -2.57 -21.76 -9.85
N SER A 884 -2.68 -21.03 -8.74
CA SER A 884 -1.92 -19.80 -8.46
C SER A 884 -1.99 -19.42 -6.98
N ILE A 885 -0.89 -18.91 -6.42
CA ILE A 885 -0.82 -18.54 -5.00
C ILE A 885 -0.79 -17.01 -4.86
N ALA A 886 -1.81 -16.49 -4.18
CA ALA A 886 -1.99 -15.07 -3.86
C ALA A 886 -1.48 -14.76 -2.43
N PRO A 887 -1.27 -13.49 -2.05
CA PRO A 887 -0.79 -13.17 -0.70
C PRO A 887 -1.86 -13.36 0.40
N THR A 888 -3.15 -13.49 0.05
CA THR A 888 -4.30 -13.83 0.93
C THR A 888 -4.57 -12.98 2.19
N GLY A 889 -3.72 -12.04 2.59
CA GLY A 889 -3.67 -11.43 3.94
C GLY A 889 -4.87 -10.61 4.44
N THR A 890 -6.00 -10.63 3.73
CA THR A 890 -7.30 -10.21 4.29
C THR A 890 -8.21 -11.42 4.54
N ILE A 891 -8.28 -12.37 3.59
CA ILE A 891 -9.09 -13.60 3.74
C ILE A 891 -8.48 -14.57 4.76
N SER A 892 -7.14 -14.65 4.89
CA SER A 892 -6.52 -15.52 5.90
C SER A 892 -6.89 -15.09 7.33
N LEU A 893 -6.78 -13.78 7.61
CA LEU A 893 -7.18 -13.23 8.89
C LEU A 893 -8.69 -13.37 9.16
N SER A 894 -9.57 -13.13 8.18
CA SER A 894 -11.03 -13.11 8.43
C SER A 894 -11.72 -14.47 8.35
N LEU A 895 -11.29 -15.35 7.44
CA LEU A 895 -11.95 -16.62 7.14
C LEU A 895 -11.12 -17.85 7.52
N ALA A 896 -9.79 -17.71 7.69
CA ALA A 896 -8.89 -18.76 8.20
C ALA A 896 -8.35 -18.49 9.61
N ASN A 897 -9.05 -17.63 10.38
CA ASN A 897 -8.77 -17.35 11.80
C ASN A 897 -7.31 -16.90 12.11
N ASN A 898 -6.68 -16.18 11.18
CA ASN A 898 -5.28 -15.75 11.23
C ASN A 898 -4.23 -16.88 11.08
N ALA A 899 -4.46 -17.82 10.18
CA ALA A 899 -3.39 -18.64 9.63
C ALA A 899 -2.39 -17.78 8.83
N SER A 900 -1.18 -18.30 8.57
CA SER A 900 -0.17 -17.58 7.79
C SER A 900 -0.62 -17.27 6.36
N ASN A 901 0.00 -16.27 5.73
CA ASN A 901 -0.48 -15.67 4.49
C ASN A 901 0.03 -16.42 3.25
N GLY A 902 -0.81 -17.17 2.55
CA GLY A 902 -0.37 -17.93 1.37
C GLY A 902 0.69 -18.97 1.74
N ILE A 903 1.85 -18.90 1.06
CA ILE A 903 3.07 -19.68 1.39
C ILE A 903 4.02 -18.96 2.37
N GLU A 904 3.69 -17.76 2.85
CA GLU A 904 4.51 -17.02 3.82
C GLU A 904 4.55 -17.75 5.19
N PRO A 905 5.65 -17.62 5.96
CA PRO A 905 5.63 -17.95 7.38
C PRO A 905 4.69 -17.01 8.14
N SER A 906 4.45 -17.29 9.41
CA SER A 906 3.77 -16.32 10.28
C SER A 906 4.68 -15.09 10.45
N PHE A 907 4.17 -13.89 10.15
CA PHE A 907 4.95 -12.66 10.30
C PHE A 907 5.41 -12.47 11.76
N ALA A 908 4.50 -12.67 12.71
CA ALA A 908 4.77 -12.81 14.14
C ALA A 908 3.65 -13.64 14.78
N HIS A 909 3.96 -14.48 15.77
CA HIS A 909 2.96 -15.38 16.38
C HIS A 909 1.98 -14.67 17.34
N SER A 910 2.38 -13.56 17.96
CA SER A 910 1.48 -12.66 18.71
C SER A 910 1.73 -11.20 18.35
N TYR A 911 0.67 -10.50 17.99
CA TYR A 911 0.64 -9.04 17.81
C TYR A 911 -0.71 -8.48 18.24
N SER A 912 -1.01 -7.23 17.96
CA SER A 912 -2.25 -6.58 18.42
C SER A 912 -2.99 -5.87 17.29
N ARG A 913 -4.15 -6.42 16.89
CA ARG A 913 -5.01 -5.88 15.83
C ARG A 913 -6.48 -6.12 16.17
N ASN A 914 -7.31 -5.11 15.99
CA ASN A 914 -8.02 -4.66 17.18
C ASN A 914 -9.36 -3.93 16.84
N VAL A 915 -10.51 -4.45 17.30
CA VAL A 915 -11.71 -4.72 16.47
C VAL A 915 -13.09 -4.13 16.93
N ILE A 916 -13.92 -3.48 16.09
CA ILE A 916 -15.25 -2.99 16.58
C ILE A 916 -16.13 -4.15 17.04
N ARG A 917 -16.89 -3.91 18.11
CA ARG A 917 -18.12 -4.67 18.36
C ARG A 917 -19.32 -3.73 18.24
N GLU A 918 -20.27 -4.11 17.39
CA GLU A 918 -21.53 -3.43 17.16
C GLU A 918 -22.23 -3.08 18.49
N GLY A 919 -22.80 -1.87 18.59
CA GLY A 919 -23.36 -1.33 19.84
C GLY A 919 -22.33 -0.88 20.91
N LYS A 920 -21.04 -1.18 20.77
CA LYS A 920 -19.94 -0.61 21.59
C LYS A 920 -19.16 0.45 20.78
N LYS A 921 -18.56 1.44 21.46
CA LYS A 921 -18.51 2.81 20.93
C LYS A 921 -17.11 3.45 20.85
N SER A 922 -16.00 2.72 20.84
CA SER A 922 -14.72 3.19 21.44
C SER A 922 -13.47 2.37 20.97
N LYS A 923 -12.23 2.38 21.53
CA LYS A 923 -11.02 1.44 21.30
C LYS A 923 -10.46 0.51 22.49
N GLU A 924 -10.46 -0.85 22.65
CA GLU A 924 -9.82 -1.67 23.77
C GLU A 924 -8.45 -2.43 23.49
N LYS A 925 -8.31 -3.77 23.52
CA LYS A 925 -7.12 -4.55 23.10
C LYS A 925 -7.54 -6.02 22.84
N ILE A 926 -7.40 -6.46 21.59
CA ILE A 926 -7.40 -7.86 21.15
C ILE A 926 -5.97 -8.23 20.75
N GLU A 927 -5.37 -9.14 21.52
CA GLU A 927 -4.21 -9.91 21.06
C GLU A 927 -4.66 -10.70 19.82
N VAL A 928 -4.05 -10.43 18.67
CA VAL A 928 -4.24 -11.26 17.48
C VAL A 928 -3.10 -12.22 17.43
N LEU A 929 -3.45 -13.47 17.68
CA LEU A 929 -2.57 -14.61 17.68
C LEU A 929 -2.59 -15.23 16.29
N SER A 930 -1.46 -15.80 15.87
CA SER A 930 -1.46 -16.69 14.72
C SER A 930 -2.20 -17.99 15.04
N PHE A 931 -2.74 -18.63 14.01
CA PHE A 931 -3.58 -19.82 14.19
C PHE A 931 -2.84 -20.96 14.92
N GLU A 932 -1.56 -21.17 14.61
CA GLU A 932 -0.75 -22.20 15.26
C GLU A 932 -0.50 -21.89 16.75
N LEU A 933 -0.36 -20.63 17.16
CA LEU A 933 -0.23 -20.29 18.59
C LEU A 933 -1.56 -20.44 19.35
N LEU A 934 -2.70 -20.16 18.70
CA LEU A 934 -4.03 -20.48 19.26
C LEU A 934 -4.21 -21.98 19.47
N ALA A 935 -3.89 -22.78 18.43
CA ALA A 935 -3.99 -24.23 18.48
C ALA A 935 -3.06 -24.81 19.55
N TYR A 936 -1.82 -24.31 19.68
CA TYR A 936 -0.88 -24.75 20.70
C TYR A 936 -1.34 -24.43 22.12
N ARG A 937 -1.87 -23.22 22.35
CA ARG A 937 -2.47 -22.83 23.64
C ARG A 937 -3.73 -23.64 23.98
N ALA A 938 -4.55 -23.98 23.00
CA ALA A 938 -5.78 -24.74 23.22
C ALA A 938 -5.56 -26.26 23.41
N LEU A 939 -4.45 -26.82 22.89
CA LEU A 939 -4.26 -28.27 22.79
C LEU A 939 -3.03 -28.80 23.54
N ILE A 940 -2.01 -27.99 23.79
CA ILE A 940 -0.71 -28.43 24.33
C ILE A 940 -0.32 -27.70 25.61
N ASN A 941 -0.24 -26.36 25.57
CA ASN A 941 0.21 -25.55 26.70
C ASN A 941 -0.47 -24.17 26.70
N ALA A 942 -1.49 -24.01 27.55
CA ALA A 942 -2.26 -22.77 27.68
C ALA A 942 -1.42 -21.56 28.10
N ASP A 943 -0.33 -21.78 28.84
CA ASP A 943 0.54 -20.73 29.39
C ASP A 943 1.71 -20.35 28.46
N ALA A 944 1.76 -20.89 27.23
CA ALA A 944 2.84 -20.67 26.27
C ALA A 944 3.01 -19.19 25.85
N LYS A 945 4.25 -18.71 25.80
CA LYS A 945 4.64 -17.31 25.53
C LYS A 945 5.66 -17.23 24.39
N VAL A 946 5.51 -16.22 23.53
CA VAL A 946 6.42 -15.99 22.39
C VAL A 946 7.82 -15.57 22.86
N PHE A 947 7.90 -14.73 23.90
CA PHE A 947 9.16 -14.23 24.45
C PHE A 947 9.26 -14.67 25.92
N THR A 948 10.02 -15.75 26.18
CA THR A 948 10.37 -16.18 27.54
C THR A 948 11.52 -17.20 27.53
N ASP A 949 12.40 -17.11 28.53
CA ASP A 949 13.40 -18.13 28.84
C ASP A 949 12.90 -19.17 29.87
N GLU A 950 11.68 -19.01 30.40
CA GLU A 950 11.06 -19.98 31.31
C GLU A 950 10.81 -21.32 30.58
N PRO A 951 11.50 -22.42 30.89
CA PRO A 951 11.44 -23.64 30.07
C PRO A 951 10.04 -24.29 30.01
N ALA A 952 9.19 -24.02 31.00
CA ALA A 952 7.80 -24.49 31.03
C ALA A 952 6.85 -23.72 30.09
N ASN A 953 7.20 -22.49 29.71
CA ASN A 953 6.33 -21.57 28.95
C ASN A 953 6.90 -21.21 27.56
N LYS A 954 8.15 -21.59 27.27
CA LYS A 954 8.84 -21.34 26.00
C LYS A 954 8.21 -22.13 24.84
N LEU A 955 8.11 -21.49 23.67
CA LEU A 955 7.71 -22.18 22.43
C LEU A 955 8.84 -23.08 21.89
N PRO A 956 8.53 -24.25 21.31
CA PRO A 956 9.53 -25.09 20.65
C PRO A 956 10.14 -24.44 19.40
N ASP A 957 11.38 -24.81 19.06
CA ASP A 957 12.21 -24.18 18.02
C ASP A 957 11.68 -24.30 16.57
N TYR A 958 10.53 -24.98 16.37
CA TYR A 958 9.80 -25.00 15.09
C TYR A 958 8.74 -23.87 14.97
N PHE A 959 8.51 -23.09 16.03
CA PHE A 959 7.83 -21.79 15.96
C PHE A 959 8.83 -20.74 15.47
N VAL A 960 8.79 -20.47 14.16
CA VAL A 960 9.64 -19.47 13.49
C VAL A 960 8.78 -18.38 12.84
N ALA A 961 9.22 -17.14 13.02
CA ALA A 961 8.66 -15.95 12.39
C ALA A 961 9.39 -15.62 11.07
N ALA A 962 8.91 -14.62 10.33
CA ALA A 962 9.54 -14.21 9.07
C ALA A 962 11.00 -13.73 9.24
N ASP A 963 11.35 -13.19 10.41
CA ASP A 963 12.70 -12.72 10.74
C ASP A 963 13.74 -13.83 10.99
N ASP A 964 13.29 -15.07 11.20
CA ASP A 964 14.16 -16.22 11.48
C ASP A 964 14.58 -16.97 10.19
N ILE A 965 14.13 -16.53 9.02
CA ILE A 965 14.20 -17.27 7.74
C ILE A 965 15.16 -16.58 6.77
N GLY A 966 16.13 -17.33 6.25
CA GLY A 966 17.08 -16.84 5.26
C GLY A 966 16.46 -16.65 3.86
N PRO A 967 16.99 -15.76 3.01
CA PRO A 967 16.44 -15.54 1.67
C PRO A 967 16.38 -16.79 0.78
N LYS A 968 17.35 -17.70 0.92
CA LYS A 968 17.36 -18.98 0.20
C LYS A 968 16.23 -19.92 0.67
N GLU A 969 15.97 -20.01 1.97
CA GLU A 969 14.84 -20.77 2.52
C GLU A 969 13.47 -20.25 2.03
N HIS A 970 13.33 -18.93 1.85
CA HIS A 970 12.15 -18.33 1.21
C HIS A 970 12.03 -18.72 -0.27
N VAL A 971 13.15 -18.74 -1.02
CA VAL A 971 13.19 -19.18 -2.43
C VAL A 971 12.90 -20.67 -2.57
N ASP A 972 13.41 -21.52 -1.69
CA ASP A 972 13.23 -22.98 -1.75
C ASP A 972 11.78 -23.41 -1.48
N ILE A 973 11.11 -22.78 -0.50
CA ILE A 973 9.67 -22.96 -0.26
C ILE A 973 8.84 -22.43 -1.45
N GLN A 974 9.24 -21.30 -2.06
CA GLN A 974 8.60 -20.80 -3.28
C GLN A 974 8.81 -21.78 -4.45
N ALA A 975 10.00 -22.37 -4.60
CA ALA A 975 10.34 -23.28 -5.68
C ALA A 975 9.57 -24.61 -5.59
N ALA A 976 9.51 -25.21 -4.40
CA ALA A 976 8.72 -26.41 -4.12
C ALA A 976 7.25 -26.25 -4.52
N SER A 977 6.64 -25.09 -4.22
CA SER A 977 5.31 -24.78 -4.73
C SER A 977 5.32 -24.55 -6.25
N GLN A 978 6.25 -23.74 -6.77
CA GLN A 978 6.27 -23.30 -8.16
C GLN A 978 6.36 -24.46 -9.17
N LEU A 979 6.93 -25.61 -8.76
CA LEU A 979 6.92 -26.86 -9.52
C LEU A 979 5.51 -27.27 -10.00
N TRP A 980 4.50 -27.06 -9.15
CA TRP A 980 3.12 -27.53 -9.32
C TRP A 980 2.10 -26.37 -9.38
N ILE A 981 2.57 -25.17 -9.76
CA ILE A 981 1.72 -24.00 -10.02
C ILE A 981 1.84 -23.60 -11.50
N ASP A 982 0.76 -23.79 -12.27
CA ASP A 982 0.66 -23.47 -13.71
C ASP A 982 0.72 -21.97 -13.99
N SER A 983 0.15 -21.14 -13.13
CA SER A 983 0.16 -19.68 -13.28
C SER A 983 1.38 -19.09 -12.55
N SER A 984 1.22 -18.36 -11.45
CA SER A 984 2.37 -17.83 -10.68
C SER A 984 2.08 -17.72 -9.17
N ILE A 985 3.09 -17.31 -8.42
CA ILE A 985 3.11 -17.16 -6.96
C ILE A 985 3.47 -15.71 -6.59
N SER A 986 2.67 -15.11 -5.72
CA SER A 986 3.01 -13.88 -5.01
C SER A 986 3.70 -14.23 -3.68
N LYS A 987 5.00 -13.93 -3.60
CA LYS A 987 5.90 -14.15 -2.44
C LYS A 987 6.87 -12.97 -2.37
N THR A 988 7.10 -12.43 -1.19
CA THR A 988 8.22 -11.50 -0.95
C THR A 988 9.32 -12.24 -0.20
N ALA A 989 10.51 -12.36 -0.77
CA ALA A 989 11.68 -12.82 -0.05
C ALA A 989 12.21 -11.66 0.81
N ASN A 990 11.93 -11.68 2.11
CA ASN A 990 12.51 -10.70 3.03
C ASN A 990 14.01 -10.98 3.15
N VAL A 991 14.81 -9.92 3.23
CA VAL A 991 16.27 -9.97 3.32
C VAL A 991 16.73 -9.04 4.44
N PRO A 992 17.63 -9.48 5.34
CA PRO A 992 18.22 -8.64 6.37
C PRO A 992 18.90 -7.38 5.80
N THR A 993 18.96 -6.32 6.60
CA THR A 993 19.64 -5.06 6.24
C THR A 993 21.11 -5.26 5.95
N ASP A 994 21.80 -5.99 6.82
CA ASP A 994 23.24 -6.25 6.77
C ASP A 994 23.64 -7.30 5.72
N TYR A 995 22.66 -7.86 4.99
CA TYR A 995 22.90 -8.92 4.00
C TYR A 995 23.83 -8.45 2.87
N PRO A 996 24.99 -9.09 2.65
CA PRO A 996 25.99 -8.61 1.69
C PRO A 996 25.45 -8.50 0.26
N TYR A 997 25.84 -7.45 -0.47
CA TYR A 997 25.48 -7.29 -1.89
C TYR A 997 25.89 -8.50 -2.74
N GLU A 998 27.06 -9.08 -2.46
CA GLU A 998 27.58 -10.25 -3.17
C GLU A 998 26.69 -11.50 -2.99
N ASP A 999 26.08 -11.68 -1.81
CA ASP A 999 25.09 -12.74 -1.57
C ASP A 999 23.69 -12.34 -2.08
N PHE A 1000 23.35 -11.04 -2.07
CA PHE A 1000 22.06 -10.52 -2.52
C PHE A 1000 21.86 -10.64 -4.03
N LYS A 1001 22.86 -10.24 -4.84
CA LYS A 1001 22.78 -10.30 -6.31
C LYS A 1001 22.55 -11.74 -6.80
N ASP A 1002 23.04 -12.70 -6.04
CA ASP A 1002 22.85 -14.12 -6.25
C ASP A 1002 21.45 -14.62 -5.86
N ILE A 1003 20.61 -13.87 -5.13
CA ILE A 1003 19.25 -14.31 -4.78
C ILE A 1003 18.37 -14.46 -6.03
N TYR A 1004 18.35 -13.47 -6.93
CA TYR A 1004 17.58 -13.58 -8.18
C TYR A 1004 18.23 -14.57 -9.16
N PHE A 1005 19.56 -14.71 -9.16
CA PHE A 1005 20.24 -15.73 -9.94
C PHE A 1005 19.93 -17.15 -9.41
N TYR A 1006 19.82 -17.32 -8.09
CA TYR A 1006 19.41 -18.56 -7.43
C TYR A 1006 17.93 -18.88 -7.69
N ALA A 1007 17.04 -17.88 -7.60
CA ALA A 1007 15.64 -18.00 -7.99
C ALA A 1007 15.49 -18.48 -9.45
N TYR A 1008 16.30 -17.93 -10.36
CA TYR A 1008 16.40 -18.38 -11.75
C TYR A 1008 16.88 -19.84 -11.86
N LYS A 1009 17.96 -20.23 -11.18
CA LYS A 1009 18.47 -21.62 -11.19
C LYS A 1009 17.52 -22.62 -10.54
N GLN A 1010 16.72 -22.20 -9.56
CA GLN A 1010 15.60 -22.97 -8.98
C GLN A 1010 14.34 -22.99 -9.88
N GLY A 1011 14.38 -22.35 -11.05
CA GLY A 1011 13.31 -22.40 -12.05
C GLY A 1011 12.06 -21.59 -11.69
N LEU A 1012 12.17 -20.57 -10.83
CA LEU A 1012 11.06 -19.68 -10.50
C LEU A 1012 10.60 -18.87 -11.72
N LYS A 1013 9.31 -18.50 -11.73
CA LYS A 1013 8.71 -17.65 -12.77
C LYS A 1013 8.89 -16.15 -12.51
N GLY A 1014 9.27 -15.80 -11.29
CA GLY A 1014 9.53 -14.44 -10.84
C GLY A 1014 9.87 -14.43 -9.35
N CYS A 1015 10.47 -13.35 -8.89
CA CYS A 1015 10.88 -13.16 -7.51
C CYS A 1015 10.82 -11.67 -7.16
N THR A 1016 10.42 -11.38 -5.92
CA THR A 1016 10.50 -10.04 -5.34
C THR A 1016 11.30 -10.17 -4.05
N THR A 1017 12.51 -9.62 -4.03
CA THR A 1017 13.23 -9.41 -2.77
C THR A 1017 12.75 -8.10 -2.15
N PHE A 1018 12.67 -8.08 -0.83
CA PHE A 1018 12.67 -6.85 -0.06
C PHE A 1018 13.86 -6.88 0.90
N ARG A 1019 14.91 -6.13 0.56
CA ARG A 1019 15.98 -5.76 1.48
C ARG A 1019 15.75 -4.33 1.94
N PHE A 1020 15.84 -4.08 3.24
CA PHE A 1020 16.02 -2.72 3.76
C PHE A 1020 17.44 -2.25 3.41
N ASN A 1021 17.60 -1.10 2.75
CA ASN A 1021 18.91 -0.60 2.31
C ASN A 1021 19.09 0.87 2.71
N PRO A 1022 19.80 1.18 3.80
CA PRO A 1022 19.71 2.50 4.40
C PRO A 1022 20.49 3.63 3.68
N ALA A 1023 20.90 3.42 2.43
CA ALA A 1023 21.49 4.43 1.54
C ALA A 1023 20.69 4.63 0.23
N ALA A 1024 19.44 4.16 0.25
CA ALA A 1024 18.50 4.17 -0.86
C ALA A 1024 17.05 3.80 -0.48
N PHE A 1025 16.81 3.31 0.73
CA PHE A 1025 15.69 2.42 1.02
C PHE A 1025 15.54 2.12 2.52
N GLN A 1026 15.55 3.15 3.35
CA GLN A 1026 15.25 2.96 4.77
C GLN A 1026 13.75 2.63 4.94
N GLY A 1027 13.39 1.37 5.19
CA GLY A 1027 12.04 0.90 5.56
C GLY A 1027 11.70 0.86 7.07
N VAL A 1028 10.84 -0.08 7.51
CA VAL A 1028 10.24 -0.08 8.87
C VAL A 1028 10.40 -1.38 9.66
N LEU A 1029 10.70 -2.51 9.01
CA LEU A 1029 11.35 -3.65 9.69
C LEU A 1029 12.85 -3.37 9.76
N VAL A 1030 13.21 -2.33 10.51
CA VAL A 1030 14.60 -2.04 10.88
C VAL A 1030 14.84 -2.66 12.22
N LYS A 1031 15.85 -3.53 12.34
CA LYS A 1031 16.32 -3.96 13.66
C LYS A 1031 17.33 -2.93 14.14
N GLU A 1032 17.33 -2.64 15.43
CA GLU A 1032 18.13 -1.55 16.01
C GLU A 1032 19.64 -1.71 15.73
N ALA A 1033 20.11 -2.97 15.64
CA ALA A 1033 21.48 -3.34 15.28
C ALA A 1033 21.88 -3.04 13.82
N ASP A 1034 20.91 -2.91 12.91
CA ASP A 1034 21.15 -2.73 11.47
C ASP A 1034 21.71 -1.32 11.15
N LEU A 1035 21.35 -0.34 11.96
CA LEU A 1035 21.78 1.06 11.81
C LEU A 1035 23.19 1.31 12.39
N GLU A 1036 23.65 0.46 13.32
CA GLU A 1036 24.98 0.55 13.94
C GLU A 1036 26.13 -0.01 13.07
N SER A 1037 25.80 -0.77 12.03
CA SER A 1037 26.77 -1.54 11.22
C SER A 1037 27.16 -0.89 9.90
N THR A 1038 26.35 0.05 9.38
CA THR A 1038 26.55 0.69 8.06
C THR A 1038 27.35 2.00 8.19
N LEU A 1039 28.20 2.31 7.20
CA LEU A 1039 29.03 3.53 7.12
C LEU A 1039 28.68 4.35 5.87
N TYR A 1040 28.64 5.67 6.04
CA TYR A 1040 28.20 6.68 5.06
C TYR A 1040 29.32 7.65 4.77
N ARG A 1041 29.40 8.10 3.52
CA ARG A 1041 30.56 8.81 2.98
C ARG A 1041 30.14 10.10 2.30
N PHE A 1042 30.65 11.23 2.78
CA PHE A 1042 30.34 12.57 2.29
C PHE A 1042 31.59 13.19 1.68
N GLU A 1043 31.58 13.40 0.36
CA GLU A 1043 32.62 14.10 -0.39
C GLU A 1043 32.27 15.60 -0.41
N LEU A 1044 33.23 16.44 -0.02
CA LEU A 1044 33.04 17.88 0.16
C LEU A 1044 33.54 18.67 -1.06
N GLU A 1045 33.12 19.93 -1.18
CA GLU A 1045 33.39 20.81 -2.33
C GLU A 1045 34.90 21.04 -2.60
N ASP A 1046 35.77 20.82 -1.60
CA ASP A 1046 37.23 20.90 -1.73
C ASP A 1046 37.91 19.59 -2.14
N GLY A 1047 37.14 18.50 -2.32
CA GLY A 1047 37.64 17.16 -2.63
C GLY A 1047 38.12 16.34 -1.41
N SER A 1048 37.90 16.83 -0.18
CA SER A 1048 38.07 16.04 1.04
C SER A 1048 36.83 15.17 1.33
N VAL A 1049 36.97 14.14 2.18
CA VAL A 1049 35.91 13.14 2.39
C VAL A 1049 35.79 12.75 3.87
N VAL A 1050 34.54 12.64 4.36
CA VAL A 1050 34.18 12.28 5.74
C VAL A 1050 33.40 10.96 5.76
N GLU A 1051 33.65 10.09 6.74
CA GLU A 1051 32.99 8.78 6.89
C GLU A 1051 32.38 8.62 8.30
N LEU A 1052 31.09 8.30 8.40
CA LEU A 1052 30.26 8.33 9.62
C LEU A 1052 29.22 7.18 9.62
N LYS A 1053 28.91 6.57 10.77
CA LYS A 1053 27.96 5.42 10.83
C LYS A 1053 26.49 5.81 10.70
N GLY A 1054 25.66 4.86 10.27
CA GLY A 1054 24.22 5.05 10.05
C GLY A 1054 23.40 5.57 11.24
N ASN A 1055 23.84 5.30 12.47
CA ASN A 1055 23.26 5.87 13.69
C ASN A 1055 24.06 7.06 14.27
N GLU A 1056 25.32 7.26 13.87
CA GLU A 1056 26.11 8.42 14.26
C GLU A 1056 25.47 9.70 13.68
N GLN A 1057 25.62 10.80 14.43
CA GLN A 1057 24.89 12.03 14.18
C GLN A 1057 25.78 13.06 13.49
N VAL A 1058 25.26 13.70 12.45
CA VAL A 1058 25.97 14.55 11.49
C VAL A 1058 25.25 15.87 11.35
N GLU A 1059 26.00 16.98 11.41
CA GLU A 1059 25.49 18.33 11.16
C GLU A 1059 25.74 18.70 9.69
N TYR A 1060 24.68 19.04 8.94
CA TYR A 1060 24.77 19.46 7.55
C TYR A 1060 23.66 20.48 7.24
N ASP A 1061 24.00 21.54 6.51
CA ASP A 1061 23.15 22.71 6.23
C ASP A 1061 22.39 23.28 7.45
N GLY A 1062 22.95 23.08 8.66
CA GLY A 1062 22.40 23.54 9.94
C GLY A 1062 21.40 22.60 10.64
N GLU A 1063 21.13 21.40 10.10
CA GLU A 1063 20.33 20.37 10.80
C GLU A 1063 21.16 19.14 11.21
N MET A 1064 20.72 18.49 12.29
CA MET A 1064 21.32 17.26 12.81
C MET A 1064 20.55 16.05 12.29
N HIS A 1065 21.23 15.20 11.55
CA HIS A 1065 20.70 13.95 10.98
C HIS A 1065 21.47 12.76 11.56
N SER A 1066 20.92 11.54 11.48
CA SER A 1066 21.81 10.38 11.43
C SER A 1066 22.51 10.33 10.07
N ALA A 1067 23.71 9.75 9.97
CA ALA A 1067 24.45 9.73 8.70
C ALA A 1067 23.67 9.03 7.58
N ALA A 1068 22.83 8.04 7.91
CA ALA A 1068 21.90 7.43 6.97
C ALA A 1068 20.87 8.43 6.41
N ASN A 1069 20.20 9.17 7.30
CA ASN A 1069 19.14 10.11 6.91
C ASN A 1069 19.67 11.28 6.09
N LEU A 1070 20.87 11.77 6.39
CA LEU A 1070 21.51 12.82 5.61
C LEU A 1070 21.84 12.36 4.19
N PHE A 1071 22.35 11.14 4.06
CA PHE A 1071 22.77 10.58 2.78
C PHE A 1071 21.59 10.37 1.82
N ASP A 1072 20.46 9.85 2.32
CA ASP A 1072 19.23 9.72 1.53
C ASP A 1072 18.69 11.09 1.09
N ALA A 1073 18.58 12.07 2.00
CA ALA A 1073 18.06 13.40 1.68
C ALA A 1073 18.91 14.17 0.64
N LEU A 1074 20.23 13.93 0.60
CA LEU A 1074 21.14 14.44 -0.44
C LEU A 1074 21.02 13.69 -1.78
N LYS A 1075 20.62 12.42 -1.75
CA LYS A 1075 20.46 11.56 -2.95
C LYS A 1075 19.19 11.87 -3.72
N GLU A 1076 18.12 12.24 -3.01
CA GLU A 1076 16.74 12.41 -3.50
C GLU A 1076 16.47 13.81 -4.08
N GLY A 1077 17.53 14.53 -4.49
CA GLY A 1077 17.45 15.88 -5.06
C GLY A 1077 16.91 16.95 -4.10
N TYR A 1078 16.68 16.61 -2.83
CA TYR A 1078 15.99 17.45 -1.86
C TYR A 1078 16.81 18.68 -1.46
N TYR A 1079 18.12 18.46 -1.31
CA TYR A 1079 19.12 19.48 -1.53
C TYR A 1079 19.51 19.39 -3.02
N GLY A 1080 19.11 20.38 -3.81
CA GLY A 1080 19.22 20.33 -5.27
C GLY A 1080 20.68 20.35 -5.76
N LYS A 1081 20.96 19.68 -6.89
CA LYS A 1081 22.27 19.77 -7.55
C LYS A 1081 22.60 21.20 -7.98
N PHE A 1082 23.64 21.76 -7.37
CA PHE A 1082 24.43 22.88 -7.86
C PHE A 1082 25.90 22.45 -7.93
#